data_AF-B9M763-F1
#
_entry.id   AF-B9M763-F1
#
_cell.length_a   1.000
_cell.length_b   1.000
_cell.length_c   1.000
_cell.angle_alpha   90.00
_cell.angle_beta   90.00
_cell.angle_gamma   90.00
#
_symmetry.space_group_name_H-M   'P 1'
#
loop_
_entity.id
_entity.type
_entity.pdbx_description
1 polymer ?
#
loop_
_entity_poly.entity_id
_entity_poly.type
_entity_poly.pdbx_seq_one_letter_code
_entity_poly.pdbx_strand_id
1 'polypeptide(L)'
;MLSPVTIPKRKPGEKFDHRHLFEIGLQHVQRLSHRIWTDYNIHDPGVTILELLAYALTDLSYRASLPVKDLLAAPADNEKNMQGQFFTARTILPNRPLTLLDYRKLLIDLKGVRNAWLEKCPVTYYADIAAGELSHSKPAHHGREVAVQGLYNVLVDFESNDPQEQKEAEELVRKTLHGNRNLCEDFVSIMKVETEEFNLCCEIQVAPDTSDAALIEVAAKILFLVEQYFDPPVRNYSLSEMLEKKKPDGSRFMVDELFEGPRLDCGFIDDYELANGALRGEIRLSDIISIVMDVDAVRAVQEILVNRVRKGKVEPARNKWILKVSQGRKPVLGKNRFVFHRRGVRVAPSEDAVRARLAELRKGAILLVETKREDDLEVPLGNFRNPSTYYSFQNHFPQIYGISEYGLGSQADDRRKALALQLKGYLLFFDQLMADYLAQLGRVRELFSNKPPVQTTYFHQVVDSFAQHERLYSIKRTIMETASGEEDKKEKIRKIVAFVCGTTADEGAVRDAEKAAARFVRGGMGEEDHLQHLINIALQSRFEDEGVNIDRRSRFLDHLIARFAERFTEFAHLMYSDFGASSLSILRYKCEFLKDYPRISSDRGLAYNYTLSHPRSRWDSKNVSGFERRVARLLGIRNFARRNLAESVPYDIYPEIDATPGDEFRFRIRRSATKGILLSSSRNFVTEEKARQEMMRAVHFAQIPAAYVRSITTDGKHCFKIVDEHRKVVAVRKQSFGRKQEMEQAIDELIDIMTANYGGEGMYVVENILLRPQDGSDDPFLRINRLSAGDDVASLDPYSYRLHVILPAYGRRFGDMHFRRYAEQVIRQETPAHILPKICWISREDMELLQEVYQDWIGVKSGAEESDRRSKLLRFFCTLFAVKNVYPTATLTGCAKGAREGKFILDHTSLGKKSE
;
A
#
# COMPACT_ATOMS: atom_id res chain seq x y z
N MET A 1 37.20 -18.10 35.10
CA MET A 1 36.31 -18.69 36.12
C MET A 1 34.89 -18.37 35.73
N LEU A 2 34.10 -19.40 35.38
CA LEU A 2 32.66 -19.24 35.11
C LEU A 2 31.97 -18.99 36.46
N SER A 3 31.34 -17.83 36.63
CA SER A 3 30.51 -17.55 37.78
C SER A 3 29.37 -18.57 37.85
N PRO A 4 29.07 -19.16 39.03
CA PRO A 4 27.98 -20.11 39.15
C PRO A 4 26.65 -19.42 38.83
N VAL A 5 25.87 -20.06 37.97
CA VAL A 5 24.49 -19.68 37.66
C VAL A 5 23.72 -19.65 38.99
N THR A 6 23.36 -18.46 39.45
CA THR A 6 22.57 -18.27 40.66
C THR A 6 21.11 -18.08 40.28
N ILE A 7 20.24 -18.94 40.79
CA ILE A 7 18.79 -18.80 40.65
C ILE A 7 18.38 -17.52 41.40
N PRO A 8 17.72 -16.55 40.74
CA PRO A 8 17.27 -15.34 41.40
C PRO A 8 16.33 -15.67 42.57
N LYS A 9 16.62 -15.16 43.77
CA LYS A 9 15.75 -15.34 44.96
C LYS A 9 14.41 -14.59 44.87
N ARG A 10 14.17 -13.78 43.84
CA ARG A 10 12.88 -13.10 43.65
C ARG A 10 11.90 -14.10 43.05
N LYS A 11 10.87 -14.47 43.83
CA LYS A 11 9.67 -15.14 43.30
C LYS A 11 9.17 -14.31 42.10
N PRO A 12 9.04 -14.88 40.89
CA PRO A 12 8.28 -14.22 39.84
C PRO A 12 6.89 -13.90 40.42
N GLY A 13 6.32 -12.73 40.09
CA GLY A 13 5.12 -12.21 40.75
C GLY A 13 4.01 -13.27 40.86
N GLU A 14 3.20 -13.20 41.93
CA GLU A 14 2.22 -14.21 42.43
C GLU A 14 1.27 -14.88 41.41
N LYS A 15 1.27 -14.46 40.14
CA LYS A 15 0.41 -15.02 39.10
C LYS A 15 1.00 -16.33 38.56
N PHE A 16 0.27 -17.43 38.83
CA PHE A 16 0.50 -18.76 38.27
C PHE A 16 1.73 -19.53 38.80
N ASP A 17 2.04 -19.39 40.08
CA ASP A 17 2.96 -20.29 40.79
C ASP A 17 2.42 -21.74 40.82
N HIS A 18 3.30 -22.75 40.80
CA HIS A 18 2.96 -24.18 40.75
C HIS A 18 1.93 -24.57 41.81
N ARG A 19 2.20 -24.18 43.06
CA ARG A 19 1.34 -24.48 44.20
C ARG A 19 -0.04 -23.88 44.03
N HIS A 20 -0.11 -22.63 43.55
CA HIS A 20 -1.38 -21.95 43.34
C HIS A 20 -2.20 -22.61 42.22
N LEU A 21 -1.55 -22.99 41.11
CA LEU A 21 -2.19 -23.74 40.02
C LEU A 21 -2.71 -25.10 40.48
N PHE A 22 -1.95 -25.81 41.31
CA PHE A 22 -2.36 -27.07 41.90
C PHE A 22 -3.56 -26.89 42.84
N GLU A 23 -3.54 -25.90 43.72
CA GLU A 23 -4.66 -25.58 44.62
C GLU A 23 -5.94 -25.26 43.84
N ILE A 24 -5.85 -24.48 42.76
CA ILE A 24 -6.98 -24.22 41.85
C ILE A 24 -7.48 -25.52 41.22
N GLY A 25 -6.58 -26.31 40.64
CA GLY A 25 -6.92 -27.58 40.02
C GLY A 25 -7.61 -28.54 40.99
N LEU A 26 -7.12 -28.61 42.22
CA LEU A 26 -7.66 -29.47 43.26
C LEU A 26 -9.05 -29.03 43.70
N GLN A 27 -9.28 -27.72 43.84
CA GLN A 27 -10.61 -27.17 44.10
C GLN A 27 -11.60 -27.53 42.98
N HIS A 28 -11.16 -27.48 41.71
CA HIS A 28 -11.98 -27.91 40.58
C HIS A 28 -12.34 -29.39 40.65
N VAL A 29 -11.36 -30.25 40.95
CA VAL A 29 -11.59 -31.69 41.14
C VAL A 29 -12.58 -31.93 42.27
N GLN A 30 -12.32 -31.40 43.47
CA GLN A 30 -13.22 -31.53 44.62
C GLN A 30 -14.65 -31.10 44.29
N ARG A 31 -14.81 -29.93 43.68
CA ARG A 31 -16.14 -29.43 43.29
C ARG A 31 -16.86 -30.35 42.32
N LEU A 32 -16.16 -30.88 41.31
CA LEU A 32 -16.77 -31.67 40.23
C LEU A 32 -16.94 -33.16 40.58
N SER A 33 -16.11 -33.73 41.44
CA SER A 33 -16.04 -35.17 41.67
C SER A 33 -16.11 -35.62 43.14
N HIS A 34 -16.39 -34.74 44.12
CA HIS A 34 -16.44 -35.10 45.56
C HIS A 34 -17.32 -36.32 45.91
N ARG A 35 -18.30 -36.67 45.07
CA ARG A 35 -19.16 -37.85 45.30
C ARG A 35 -18.55 -39.18 44.85
N ILE A 36 -17.53 -39.14 43.99
CA ILE A 36 -16.92 -40.32 43.34
C ILE A 36 -15.46 -40.47 43.73
N TRP A 37 -14.69 -39.38 43.69
CA TRP A 37 -13.28 -39.36 44.05
C TRP A 37 -13.12 -38.56 45.34
N THR A 38 -12.88 -39.25 46.46
CA THR A 38 -12.85 -38.68 47.82
C THR A 38 -11.46 -38.63 48.44
N ASP A 39 -10.48 -39.31 47.84
CA ASP A 39 -9.09 -39.34 48.31
C ASP A 39 -8.23 -38.36 47.50
N TYR A 40 -7.73 -37.32 48.16
CA TYR A 40 -6.92 -36.27 47.55
C TYR A 40 -5.48 -36.24 48.08
N ASN A 41 -5.01 -37.36 48.62
CA ASN A 41 -3.67 -37.48 49.17
C ASN A 41 -2.61 -37.72 48.08
N ILE A 42 -1.34 -37.48 48.42
CA ILE A 42 -0.19 -37.55 47.50
C ILE A 42 0.02 -38.95 46.89
N HIS A 43 -0.47 -40.00 47.53
CA HIS A 43 -0.33 -41.37 47.02
C HIS A 43 -1.32 -41.69 45.89
N ASP A 44 -2.34 -40.87 45.69
CA ASP A 44 -3.33 -41.05 44.62
C ASP A 44 -2.70 -40.66 43.26
N PRO A 45 -2.76 -41.54 42.23
CA PRO A 45 -2.22 -41.27 40.91
C PRO A 45 -2.85 -40.08 40.19
N GLY A 46 -4.15 -39.82 40.41
CA GLY A 46 -4.84 -38.66 39.86
C GLY A 46 -4.35 -37.35 40.46
N VAL A 47 -4.04 -37.33 41.76
CA VAL A 47 -3.41 -36.17 42.42
C VAL A 47 -2.00 -35.94 41.88
N THR A 48 -1.23 -37.01 41.67
CA THR A 48 0.09 -36.94 41.02
C THR A 48 0.00 -36.34 39.61
N ILE A 49 -0.96 -36.80 38.79
CA ILE A 49 -1.19 -36.25 37.45
C ILE A 49 -1.51 -34.75 37.53
N LEU A 50 -2.38 -34.35 38.45
CA LEU A 50 -2.76 -32.94 38.63
C LEU A 50 -1.58 -32.07 39.04
N GLU A 51 -0.72 -32.57 39.94
CA GLU A 51 0.48 -31.87 40.39
C GLU A 51 1.48 -31.64 39.24
N LEU A 52 1.69 -32.67 38.41
CA LEU A 52 2.58 -32.57 37.24
C LEU A 52 2.00 -31.68 36.14
N LEU A 53 0.68 -31.70 35.94
CA LEU A 53 0.01 -30.77 35.03
C LEU A 53 0.14 -29.32 35.52
N ALA A 54 -0.06 -29.07 36.81
CA ALA A 54 0.14 -27.76 37.40
C ALA A 54 1.59 -27.28 37.20
N TYR A 55 2.57 -28.19 37.30
CA TYR A 55 3.97 -27.86 37.05
C TYR A 55 4.21 -27.53 35.57
N ALA A 56 3.71 -28.35 34.65
CA ALA A 56 3.85 -28.11 33.20
C ALA A 56 3.24 -26.77 32.77
N LEU A 57 2.11 -26.36 33.36
CA LEU A 57 1.47 -25.06 33.09
C LEU A 57 2.34 -23.87 33.52
N THR A 58 3.28 -24.03 34.47
CA THR A 58 4.20 -22.95 34.83
C THR A 58 5.14 -22.58 33.68
N ASP A 59 5.56 -23.53 32.83
CA ASP A 59 6.37 -23.26 31.65
C ASP A 59 5.57 -22.46 30.60
N LEU A 60 4.30 -22.82 30.40
CA LEU A 60 3.40 -22.07 29.51
C LEU A 60 3.23 -20.63 29.98
N SER A 61 2.99 -20.43 31.28
CA SER A 61 2.87 -19.10 31.88
C SER A 61 4.15 -18.29 31.72
N TYR A 62 5.30 -18.91 32.00
CA TYR A 62 6.62 -18.29 31.84
C TYR A 62 6.84 -17.82 30.39
N ARG A 63 6.58 -18.69 29.40
CA ARG A 63 6.77 -18.34 27.98
C ARG A 63 5.77 -17.28 27.49
N ALA A 64 4.53 -17.35 27.94
CA ALA A 64 3.52 -16.33 27.62
C ALA A 64 3.87 -14.96 28.21
N SER A 65 4.67 -14.92 29.29
CA SER A 65 5.13 -13.69 29.93
C SER A 65 6.40 -13.08 29.31
N LEU A 66 6.97 -13.71 28.27
CA LEU A 66 8.13 -13.16 27.57
C LEU A 66 7.82 -11.76 27.03
N PRO A 67 8.81 -10.84 26.99
CA PRO A 67 8.63 -9.53 26.39
C PRO A 67 8.07 -9.65 24.96
N VAL A 68 7.11 -8.78 24.59
CA VAL A 68 6.46 -8.84 23.27
C VAL A 68 7.49 -8.80 22.13
N LYS A 69 8.55 -8.02 22.26
CA LYS A 69 9.65 -7.97 21.28
C LYS A 69 10.34 -9.32 21.08
N ASP A 70 10.47 -10.15 22.13
CA ASP A 70 11.07 -11.49 22.07
C ASP A 70 10.10 -12.50 21.44
N LEU A 71 8.79 -12.34 21.67
CA LEU A 71 7.75 -13.16 21.02
C LEU A 71 7.62 -12.88 19.51
N LEU A 72 7.88 -11.64 19.10
CA LEU A 72 7.83 -11.24 17.69
C LEU A 72 9.15 -11.48 16.94
N ALA A 73 10.27 -11.59 17.65
CA ALA A 73 11.61 -11.77 17.09
C ALA A 73 11.68 -12.95 16.11
N ALA A 74 12.46 -12.79 15.05
CA ALA A 74 12.69 -13.83 14.04
C ALA A 74 13.99 -14.61 14.30
N PRO A 75 14.03 -15.93 14.00
CA PRO A 75 15.21 -16.77 14.22
C PRO A 75 16.39 -16.43 13.31
N ALA A 76 16.11 -15.92 12.10
CA ALA A 76 17.09 -15.50 11.11
C ALA A 76 16.78 -14.05 10.71
N ASP A 77 17.82 -13.29 10.36
CA ASP A 77 17.71 -11.89 9.92
C ASP A 77 16.69 -11.08 10.73
N ASN A 78 16.83 -11.13 12.07
CA ASN A 78 15.81 -10.64 13.02
C ASN A 78 15.35 -9.22 12.70
N GLU A 79 16.31 -8.33 12.45
CA GLU A 79 16.05 -6.93 12.09
C GLU A 79 15.18 -6.80 10.84
N LYS A 80 15.62 -7.37 9.72
CA LYS A 80 14.92 -7.32 8.43
C LYS A 80 13.53 -7.95 8.51
N ASN A 81 13.40 -9.08 9.20
CA ASN A 81 12.13 -9.78 9.33
C ASN A 81 11.16 -9.04 10.27
N MET A 82 11.65 -8.43 11.34
CA MET A 82 10.85 -7.58 12.23
C MET A 82 10.38 -6.31 11.52
N GLN A 83 11.26 -5.63 10.78
CA GLN A 83 10.90 -4.50 9.93
C GLN A 83 9.84 -4.89 8.88
N GLY A 84 9.92 -6.11 8.33
CA GLY A 84 8.96 -6.62 7.36
C GLY A 84 7.57 -6.98 7.91
N GLN A 85 7.40 -7.07 9.24
CA GLN A 85 6.13 -7.46 9.88
C GLN A 85 5.12 -6.31 9.96
N PHE A 86 5.61 -5.08 10.18
CA PHE A 86 4.79 -3.89 10.38
C PHE A 86 5.16 -2.81 9.36
N PHE A 87 4.31 -1.78 9.23
CA PHE A 87 4.72 -0.59 8.48
C PHE A 87 5.63 0.26 9.38
N THR A 88 6.77 0.71 8.83
CA THR A 88 7.67 1.62 9.54
C THR A 88 7.14 3.06 9.51
N ALA A 89 7.66 3.93 10.39
CA ALA A 89 7.23 5.32 10.45
C ALA A 89 7.47 6.04 9.11
N ARG A 90 8.65 5.87 8.52
CA ARG A 90 9.01 6.40 7.18
C ARG A 90 8.13 5.89 6.04
N THR A 91 7.39 4.79 6.25
CA THR A 91 6.49 4.22 5.25
C THR A 91 5.04 4.69 5.41
N ILE A 92 4.57 4.89 6.65
CA ILE A 92 3.14 5.07 6.95
C ILE A 92 2.74 6.50 7.34
N LEU A 93 3.67 7.29 7.89
CA LEU A 93 3.40 8.65 8.35
C LEU A 93 3.51 9.71 7.24
N PRO A 94 4.51 9.64 6.32
CA PRO A 94 4.62 10.62 5.25
C PRO A 94 3.42 10.61 4.30
N ASN A 95 3.07 11.80 3.83
CA ASN A 95 2.07 12.02 2.79
C ASN A 95 2.74 12.54 1.51
N ARG A 96 1.98 12.67 0.42
CA ARG A 96 2.45 13.43 -0.74
C ARG A 96 2.50 14.93 -0.43
N PRO A 97 3.31 15.72 -1.15
CA PRO A 97 3.34 17.16 -0.94
C PRO A 97 1.98 17.77 -1.24
N LEU A 98 1.43 18.51 -0.28
CA LEU A 98 0.13 19.18 -0.43
C LEU A 98 0.26 20.69 -0.36
N THR A 99 1.15 21.17 0.51
CA THR A 99 1.37 22.60 0.73
C THR A 99 2.51 23.14 -0.14
N LEU A 100 2.59 24.47 -0.28
CA LEU A 100 3.72 25.12 -0.94
C LEU A 100 5.06 24.82 -0.24
N LEU A 101 5.04 24.68 1.10
CA LEU A 101 6.20 24.30 1.88
C LEU A 101 6.64 22.86 1.60
N ASP A 102 5.68 21.94 1.44
CA ASP A 102 6.00 20.55 1.09
C ASP A 102 6.70 20.44 -0.26
N TYR A 103 6.16 21.10 -1.29
CA TYR A 103 6.81 21.12 -2.60
C TYR A 103 8.19 21.78 -2.52
N ARG A 104 8.33 22.86 -1.75
CA ARG A 104 9.62 23.50 -1.53
C ARG A 104 10.64 22.54 -0.89
N LYS A 105 10.28 21.84 0.18
CA LYS A 105 11.12 20.80 0.81
C LYS A 105 11.48 19.70 -0.19
N LEU A 106 10.49 19.19 -0.92
CA LEU A 106 10.67 18.14 -1.91
C LEU A 106 11.63 18.54 -3.04
N LEU A 107 11.64 19.81 -3.45
CA LEU A 107 12.54 20.31 -4.48
C LEU A 107 13.96 20.55 -3.95
N ILE A 108 14.11 21.06 -2.72
CA ILE A 108 15.42 21.24 -2.05
C ILE A 108 16.15 19.91 -1.85
N ASP A 109 15.39 18.83 -1.66
CA ASP A 109 15.91 17.47 -1.52
C ASP A 109 16.50 16.90 -2.83
N LEU A 110 16.36 17.60 -3.96
CA LEU A 110 16.90 17.20 -5.25
C LEU A 110 18.35 17.67 -5.44
N LYS A 111 19.17 16.78 -5.99
CA LYS A 111 20.54 17.11 -6.41
C LYS A 111 20.56 18.30 -7.37
N GLY A 112 21.42 19.28 -7.11
CA GLY A 112 21.62 20.48 -7.91
C GLY A 112 20.61 21.60 -7.65
N VAL A 113 19.63 21.38 -6.77
CA VAL A 113 18.66 22.39 -6.34
C VAL A 113 19.04 22.90 -4.97
N ARG A 114 19.32 24.19 -4.87
CA ARG A 114 19.65 24.86 -3.62
C ARG A 114 18.40 25.29 -2.86
N ASN A 115 17.44 25.84 -3.60
CA ASN A 115 16.18 26.36 -3.07
C ASN A 115 15.12 26.42 -4.17
N ALA A 116 13.85 26.49 -3.78
CA ALA A 116 12.75 26.64 -4.71
C ALA A 116 11.57 27.38 -4.07
N TRP A 117 10.73 27.98 -4.91
CA TRP A 117 9.50 28.66 -4.50
C TRP A 117 8.38 28.35 -5.49
N LEU A 118 7.18 28.17 -4.94
CA LEU A 118 5.97 27.98 -5.72
C LEU A 118 5.08 29.20 -5.52
N GLU A 119 4.69 29.83 -6.62
CA GLU A 119 3.85 31.01 -6.64
C GLU A 119 2.59 30.73 -7.45
N LYS A 120 1.43 31.22 -6.98
CA LYS A 120 0.19 31.11 -7.75
C LYS A 120 0.33 31.84 -9.07
N CYS A 121 -0.05 31.19 -10.16
CA CYS A 121 -0.05 31.74 -11.52
C CYS A 121 -1.48 32.02 -11.96
N PRO A 122 -2.02 33.24 -11.75
CA PRO A 122 -3.38 33.57 -12.17
C PRO A 122 -3.43 33.63 -13.70
N VAL A 123 -4.09 32.66 -14.32
CA VAL A 123 -4.41 32.70 -15.75
C VAL A 123 -5.82 33.24 -15.90
N THR A 124 -5.98 34.30 -16.70
CA THR A 124 -7.29 34.93 -16.93
C THR A 124 -7.78 34.64 -18.34
N TYR A 125 -8.97 34.08 -18.44
CA TYR A 125 -9.73 33.97 -19.67
C TYR A 125 -10.90 34.95 -19.65
N TYR A 126 -11.55 35.13 -20.80
CA TYR A 126 -12.71 35.99 -20.93
C TYR A 126 -13.91 35.19 -21.47
N ALA A 127 -15.05 35.31 -20.78
CA ALA A 127 -16.30 34.67 -21.16
C ALA A 127 -17.17 35.60 -21.99
N ASP A 128 -17.60 35.14 -23.16
CA ASP A 128 -18.77 35.67 -23.86
C ASP A 128 -20.00 34.87 -23.43
N ILE A 129 -20.79 35.47 -22.54
CA ILE A 129 -21.96 34.84 -21.93
C ILE A 129 -23.06 34.55 -22.96
N ALA A 130 -23.20 35.41 -23.98
CA ALA A 130 -24.23 35.27 -25.00
C ALA A 130 -23.88 34.11 -25.96
N ALA A 131 -22.61 34.02 -26.36
CA ALA A 131 -22.11 32.94 -27.19
C ALA A 131 -22.03 31.61 -26.41
N GLY A 132 -21.68 31.66 -25.12
CA GLY A 132 -21.34 30.49 -24.31
C GLY A 132 -19.91 30.01 -24.54
N GLU A 133 -19.00 30.95 -24.83
CA GLU A 133 -17.63 30.68 -25.28
C GLU A 133 -16.58 31.41 -24.42
N LEU A 134 -15.37 30.85 -24.36
CA LEU A 134 -14.21 31.45 -23.70
C LEU A 134 -13.16 31.87 -24.74
N SER A 135 -12.41 32.93 -24.43
CA SER A 135 -11.33 33.46 -25.26
C SER A 135 -10.15 33.98 -24.43
N HIS A 136 -8.98 34.07 -25.07
CA HIS A 136 -7.79 34.70 -24.47
C HIS A 136 -7.91 36.24 -24.38
N SER A 137 -8.69 36.86 -25.28
CA SER A 137 -8.90 38.30 -25.34
C SER A 137 -10.32 38.66 -24.92
N LYS A 138 -10.49 39.87 -24.35
CA LYS A 138 -11.79 40.37 -23.90
C LYS A 138 -12.75 40.62 -25.08
N PRO A 139 -13.94 40.00 -25.12
CA PRO A 139 -14.96 40.30 -26.11
C PRO A 139 -15.42 41.76 -26.06
N ALA A 140 -15.82 42.32 -27.20
CA ALA A 140 -16.26 43.72 -27.32
C ALA A 140 -17.52 44.03 -26.50
N HIS A 141 -18.42 43.05 -26.34
CA HIS A 141 -19.67 43.17 -25.59
C HIS A 141 -19.81 41.98 -24.63
N HIS A 142 -20.35 42.22 -23.43
CA HIS A 142 -20.65 41.19 -22.42
C HIS A 142 -19.48 40.33 -21.92
N GLY A 143 -18.23 40.71 -22.21
CA GLY A 143 -17.02 40.02 -21.73
C GLY A 143 -16.86 40.07 -20.22
N ARG A 144 -16.84 38.91 -19.55
CA ARG A 144 -16.50 38.77 -18.12
C ARG A 144 -15.16 38.07 -17.94
N GLU A 145 -14.39 38.51 -16.97
CA GLU A 145 -13.13 37.87 -16.60
C GLU A 145 -13.39 36.58 -15.82
N VAL A 146 -12.63 35.54 -16.18
CA VAL A 146 -12.65 34.22 -15.55
C VAL A 146 -11.23 33.90 -15.12
N ALA A 147 -10.96 34.01 -13.81
CA ALA A 147 -9.66 33.72 -13.23
C ALA A 147 -9.56 32.23 -12.92
N VAL A 148 -8.75 31.51 -13.70
CA VAL A 148 -8.45 30.09 -13.48
C VAL A 148 -7.51 29.94 -12.28
N GLN A 149 -7.86 29.03 -11.39
CA GLN A 149 -7.15 28.70 -10.16
C GLN A 149 -6.47 27.32 -10.26
N GLY A 150 -5.66 26.98 -9.26
CA GLY A 150 -4.92 25.70 -9.21
C GLY A 150 -3.68 25.66 -10.12
N LEU A 151 -3.17 26.83 -10.53
CA LEU A 151 -1.99 26.93 -11.40
C LEU A 151 -0.82 27.58 -10.66
N TYR A 152 0.39 27.07 -10.89
CA TYR A 152 1.58 27.51 -10.17
C TYR A 152 2.78 27.74 -11.10
N ASN A 153 3.53 28.80 -10.81
CA ASN A 153 4.89 29.00 -11.31
C ASN A 153 5.88 28.48 -10.29
N VAL A 154 6.97 27.88 -10.77
CA VAL A 154 8.04 27.35 -9.93
C VAL A 154 9.32 28.12 -10.21
N LEU A 155 9.84 28.79 -9.19
CA LEU A 155 11.14 29.45 -9.22
C LEU A 155 12.18 28.51 -8.60
N VAL A 156 13.27 28.26 -9.31
CA VAL A 156 14.34 27.36 -8.87
C VAL A 156 15.66 28.11 -8.77
N ASP A 157 16.33 27.93 -7.64
CA ASP A 157 17.70 28.37 -7.42
C ASP A 157 18.61 27.14 -7.48
N PHE A 158 19.55 27.14 -8.42
CA PHE A 158 20.44 26.02 -8.70
C PHE A 158 21.76 26.18 -7.96
N GLU A 159 22.36 25.07 -7.53
CA GLU A 159 23.68 25.10 -6.87
C GLU A 159 24.80 25.51 -7.82
N SER A 160 24.66 25.17 -9.11
CA SER A 160 25.67 25.42 -10.13
C SER A 160 25.22 26.47 -11.14
N ASN A 161 26.20 27.23 -11.63
CA ASN A 161 26.01 28.11 -12.78
C ASN A 161 26.32 27.42 -14.12
N ASP A 162 26.78 26.16 -14.09
CA ASP A 162 27.01 25.38 -15.30
C ASP A 162 25.69 25.07 -16.03
N PRO A 163 25.56 25.38 -17.33
CA PRO A 163 24.31 25.17 -18.07
C PRO A 163 23.88 23.69 -18.18
N GLN A 164 24.83 22.76 -18.22
CA GLN A 164 24.52 21.33 -18.34
C GLN A 164 24.00 20.79 -17.01
N GLU A 165 24.66 21.12 -15.90
CA GLU A 165 24.20 20.74 -14.55
C GLU A 165 22.82 21.37 -14.22
N GLN A 166 22.58 22.62 -14.64
CA GLN A 166 21.27 23.26 -14.50
C GLN A 166 20.18 22.53 -15.28
N LYS A 167 20.46 22.14 -16.53
CA LYS A 167 19.50 21.40 -17.36
C LYS A 167 19.15 20.04 -16.76
N GLU A 168 20.14 19.35 -16.19
CA GLU A 168 19.94 18.08 -15.48
C GLU A 168 19.07 18.26 -14.22
N ALA A 169 19.36 19.28 -13.42
CA ALA A 169 18.56 19.62 -12.24
C ALA A 169 17.13 20.05 -12.60
N GLU A 170 16.95 20.84 -13.66
CA GLU A 170 15.63 21.26 -14.16
C GLU A 170 14.80 20.06 -14.64
N GLU A 171 15.43 19.09 -15.31
CA GLU A 171 14.78 17.84 -15.68
C GLU A 171 14.34 17.02 -14.46
N LEU A 172 15.17 16.95 -13.42
CA LEU A 172 14.81 16.33 -12.14
C LEU A 172 13.63 17.06 -11.48
N VAL A 173 13.67 18.40 -11.42
CA VAL A 173 12.58 19.24 -10.88
C VAL A 173 11.28 18.95 -11.62
N ARG A 174 11.28 19.02 -12.95
CA ARG A 174 10.11 18.75 -13.79
C ARG A 174 9.55 17.35 -13.55
N LYS A 175 10.41 16.33 -13.52
CA LYS A 175 10.00 14.95 -13.26
C LYS A 175 9.41 14.78 -11.87
N THR A 176 10.01 15.40 -10.85
CA THR A 176 9.55 15.34 -9.46
C THR A 176 8.21 16.05 -9.28
N LEU A 177 8.05 17.25 -9.85
CA LEU A 177 6.80 18.00 -9.81
C LEU A 177 5.65 17.22 -10.44
N HIS A 178 5.78 16.77 -11.69
CA HIS A 178 4.70 16.04 -12.36
C HIS A 178 4.49 14.62 -11.79
N GLY A 179 5.51 14.03 -11.17
CA GLY A 179 5.39 12.80 -10.39
C GLY A 179 4.66 12.95 -9.06
N ASN A 180 4.45 14.19 -8.59
CA ASN A 180 3.81 14.55 -7.32
C ASN A 180 2.69 15.59 -7.50
N ARG A 181 2.19 15.81 -8.71
CA ARG A 181 1.16 16.83 -8.99
C ARG A 181 -0.13 16.52 -8.24
N ASN A 182 -0.74 17.53 -7.63
CA ASN A 182 -2.04 17.41 -6.97
C ASN A 182 -3.21 17.36 -7.96
N LEU A 183 -4.30 16.71 -7.55
CA LEU A 183 -5.52 16.59 -8.34
C LEU A 183 -6.11 17.98 -8.62
N CYS A 184 -6.46 18.22 -9.88
CA CYS A 184 -6.99 19.51 -10.38
C CYS A 184 -6.03 20.71 -10.23
N GLU A 185 -4.73 20.49 -10.02
CA GLU A 185 -3.70 21.53 -10.01
C GLU A 185 -2.63 21.27 -11.08
N ASP A 186 -1.95 22.30 -11.57
CA ASP A 186 -0.89 22.14 -12.58
C ASP A 186 0.25 23.17 -12.48
N PHE A 187 1.40 22.83 -13.05
CA PHE A 187 2.58 23.70 -13.10
C PHE A 187 2.69 24.34 -14.48
N VAL A 188 2.67 25.67 -14.54
CA VAL A 188 2.67 26.44 -15.78
C VAL A 188 4.09 26.63 -16.31
N SER A 189 5.02 26.99 -15.42
CA SER A 189 6.40 27.27 -15.80
C SER A 189 7.37 26.91 -14.68
N ILE A 190 8.58 26.52 -15.08
CA ILE A 190 9.73 26.33 -14.20
C ILE A 190 10.77 27.35 -14.68
N MET A 191 11.16 28.27 -13.80
CA MET A 191 12.03 29.39 -14.12
C MET A 191 13.20 29.45 -13.15
N LYS A 192 14.37 29.86 -13.64
CA LYS A 192 15.52 30.17 -12.80
C LYS A 192 15.26 31.47 -12.04
N VAL A 193 15.63 31.51 -10.76
CA VAL A 193 15.63 32.75 -9.98
C VAL A 193 16.63 33.76 -10.57
N GLU A 194 16.15 34.96 -10.85
CA GLU A 194 17.01 36.05 -11.29
C GLU A 194 17.89 36.57 -10.16
N THR A 195 19.13 36.93 -10.47
CA THR A 195 20.10 37.39 -9.47
C THR A 195 20.36 38.90 -9.55
N GLU A 196 20.74 39.49 -8.43
CA GLU A 196 21.26 40.86 -8.34
C GLU A 196 22.65 40.85 -7.72
N GLU A 197 23.63 41.38 -8.44
CA GLU A 197 25.02 41.39 -7.99
C GLU A 197 25.29 42.54 -7.01
N PHE A 198 26.04 42.23 -5.95
CA PHE A 198 26.57 43.18 -4.98
C PHE A 198 28.07 42.97 -4.79
N ASN A 199 28.85 44.02 -4.94
CA ASN A 199 30.29 43.98 -4.71
C ASN A 199 30.58 44.27 -3.23
N LEU A 200 31.37 43.42 -2.58
CA LEU A 200 31.87 43.62 -1.22
C LEU A 200 33.33 44.10 -1.25
N CYS A 201 33.59 45.29 -0.72
CA CYS A 201 34.93 45.82 -0.52
C CYS A 201 35.19 46.02 0.97
N CYS A 202 36.27 45.43 1.49
CA CYS A 202 36.63 45.52 2.90
C CYS A 202 38.11 45.87 3.11
N GLU A 203 38.38 46.81 4.01
CA GLU A 203 39.69 47.01 4.65
C GLU A 203 39.61 46.48 6.09
N ILE A 204 40.41 45.45 6.40
CA ILE A 204 40.29 44.67 7.65
C ILE A 204 41.63 44.65 8.38
N GLN A 205 41.61 44.91 9.68
CA GLN A 205 42.77 44.74 10.55
C GLN A 205 42.79 43.32 11.12
N VAL A 206 43.92 42.64 10.98
CA VAL A 206 44.15 41.26 11.46
C VAL A 206 45.25 41.23 12.52
N ALA A 207 45.42 40.07 13.16
CA ALA A 207 46.48 39.89 14.15
C ALA A 207 47.90 40.05 13.52
N PRO A 208 48.90 40.54 14.28
CA PRO A 208 50.24 40.82 13.75
C PRO A 208 51.01 39.60 13.24
N ASP A 209 50.60 38.41 13.65
CA ASP A 209 51.19 37.09 13.39
C ASP A 209 50.41 36.25 12.37
N THR A 210 49.31 36.77 11.83
CA THR A 210 48.51 36.09 10.79
C THR A 210 49.36 35.83 9.53
N SER A 211 49.48 34.57 9.11
CA SER A 211 50.22 34.17 7.90
C SER A 211 49.43 34.50 6.62
N ASP A 212 50.11 34.53 5.46
CA ASP A 212 49.45 34.82 4.18
C ASP A 212 48.41 33.73 3.81
N ALA A 213 48.67 32.47 4.19
CA ALA A 213 47.70 31.38 4.04
C ALA A 213 46.44 31.60 4.91
N ALA A 214 46.61 32.13 6.13
CA ALA A 214 45.48 32.47 6.99
C ALA A 214 44.67 33.66 6.43
N LEU A 215 45.29 34.61 5.72
CA LEU A 215 44.55 35.69 5.04
C LEU A 215 43.63 35.15 3.93
N ILE A 216 44.10 34.13 3.20
CA ILE A 216 43.28 33.43 2.19
C ILE A 216 42.07 32.76 2.86
N GLU A 217 42.29 32.06 3.99
CA GLU A 217 41.21 31.42 4.76
C GLU A 217 40.20 32.45 5.28
N VAL A 218 40.67 33.56 5.86
CA VAL A 218 39.82 34.64 6.38
C VAL A 218 38.98 35.25 5.25
N ALA A 219 39.58 35.60 4.11
CA ALA A 219 38.85 36.15 2.98
C ALA A 219 37.81 35.17 2.42
N ALA A 220 38.19 33.90 2.24
CA ALA A 220 37.27 32.87 1.76
C ALA A 220 36.11 32.63 2.74
N LYS A 221 36.38 32.60 4.05
CA LYS A 221 35.38 32.41 5.10
C LYS A 221 34.43 33.61 5.20
N ILE A 222 34.93 34.84 5.08
CA ILE A 222 34.08 36.04 5.01
C ILE A 222 33.13 35.94 3.82
N LEU A 223 33.64 35.67 2.62
CA LEU A 223 32.81 35.54 1.43
C LEU A 223 31.75 34.46 1.60
N PHE A 224 32.13 33.30 2.12
CA PHE A 224 31.22 32.18 2.38
C PHE A 224 30.12 32.53 3.39
N LEU A 225 30.45 33.20 4.49
CA LEU A 225 29.47 33.61 5.50
C LEU A 225 28.56 34.74 5.02
N VAL A 226 29.08 35.69 4.24
CA VAL A 226 28.26 36.75 3.62
C VAL A 226 27.33 36.16 2.56
N GLU A 227 27.77 35.15 1.80
CA GLU A 227 26.90 34.37 0.91
C GLU A 227 25.77 33.68 1.67
N GLN A 228 26.06 33.06 2.81
CA GLN A 228 25.02 32.48 3.68
C GLN A 228 24.11 33.53 4.31
N TYR A 229 24.58 34.77 4.50
CA TYR A 229 23.70 35.85 4.93
C TYR A 229 22.75 36.30 3.81
N PHE A 230 23.26 36.43 2.59
CA PHE A 230 22.47 36.77 1.40
C PHE A 230 21.41 35.71 1.11
N ASP A 231 21.81 34.44 1.27
CA ASP A 231 21.02 33.26 0.97
C ASP A 231 21.19 32.21 2.08
N PRO A 232 20.40 32.30 3.16
CA PRO A 232 20.49 31.40 4.31
C PRO A 232 20.36 29.93 3.89
N PRO A 233 21.33 29.06 4.28
CA PRO A 233 21.31 27.67 3.87
C PRO A 233 20.17 26.92 4.56
N VAL A 234 19.43 26.12 3.80
CA VAL A 234 18.47 25.17 4.33
C VAL A 234 19.21 23.87 4.63
N ARG A 235 19.24 23.46 5.90
CA ARG A 235 19.99 22.29 6.34
C ARG A 235 19.12 21.05 6.36
N ASN A 236 19.76 19.92 6.09
CA ASN A 236 19.17 18.60 6.30
C ASN A 236 19.73 17.98 7.58
N TYR A 237 18.82 17.52 8.43
CA TYR A 237 19.11 16.90 9.71
C TYR A 237 18.81 15.41 9.69
N SER A 238 19.54 14.63 10.49
CA SER A 238 19.11 13.28 10.82
C SER A 238 17.90 13.29 11.74
N LEU A 239 17.20 12.16 11.82
CA LEU A 239 16.12 11.97 12.79
C LEU A 239 16.59 12.24 14.23
N SER A 240 17.75 11.73 14.63
CA SER A 240 18.31 11.93 15.97
C SER A 240 18.61 13.40 16.26
N GLU A 241 19.20 14.12 15.29
CA GLU A 241 19.46 15.56 15.44
C GLU A 241 18.16 16.37 15.60
N MET A 242 17.11 16.03 14.84
CA MET A 242 15.80 16.70 14.97
C MET A 242 15.13 16.43 16.31
N LEU A 243 15.22 15.21 16.84
CA LEU A 243 14.62 14.84 18.13
C LEU A 243 15.32 15.53 19.33
N GLU A 244 16.60 15.87 19.18
CA GLU A 244 17.37 16.62 20.18
C GLU A 244 17.15 18.14 20.06
N LYS A 245 16.82 18.64 18.87
CA LYS A 245 16.58 20.05 18.59
C LYS A 245 15.31 20.55 19.30
N LYS A 246 15.33 21.84 19.67
CA LYS A 246 14.18 22.54 20.23
C LYS A 246 13.61 23.51 19.21
N LYS A 247 12.28 23.63 19.19
CA LYS A 247 11.55 24.67 18.47
C LYS A 247 11.84 26.05 19.10
N PRO A 248 11.51 27.16 18.41
CA PRO A 248 11.71 28.51 18.94
C PRO A 248 10.98 28.80 20.27
N ASP A 249 9.88 28.11 20.54
CA ASP A 249 9.13 28.21 21.81
C ASP A 249 9.73 27.36 22.95
N GLY A 250 10.81 26.62 22.68
CA GLY A 250 11.51 25.75 23.62
C GLY A 250 10.97 24.31 23.70
N SER A 251 9.89 23.98 23.00
CA SER A 251 9.37 22.60 22.92
C SER A 251 10.26 21.70 22.05
N ARG A 252 10.11 20.38 22.17
CA ARG A 252 10.77 19.40 21.27
C ARG A 252 9.89 19.09 20.08
N PHE A 253 10.50 18.62 19.00
CA PHE A 253 9.79 18.01 17.88
C PHE A 253 9.26 16.63 18.26
N MET A 254 8.02 16.34 17.87
CA MET A 254 7.42 15.01 18.00
C MET A 254 7.59 14.21 16.72
N VAL A 255 7.56 12.88 16.82
CA VAL A 255 7.81 11.98 15.69
C VAL A 255 6.77 12.17 14.57
N ASP A 256 5.50 12.30 14.93
CA ASP A 256 4.41 12.55 13.99
C ASP A 256 4.58 13.88 13.24
N GLU A 257 5.05 14.93 13.92
CA GLU A 257 5.37 16.22 13.29
C GLU A 257 6.56 16.10 12.31
N LEU A 258 7.59 15.32 12.64
CA LEU A 258 8.79 15.18 11.80
C LEU A 258 8.52 14.43 10.50
N PHE A 259 7.64 13.43 10.53
CA PHE A 259 7.23 12.67 9.35
C PHE A 259 6.02 13.29 8.64
N GLU A 260 5.55 14.48 9.05
CA GLU A 260 4.52 15.20 8.33
C GLU A 260 5.04 15.74 6.98
N GLY A 261 4.19 15.69 5.96
CA GLY A 261 4.54 16.10 4.61
C GLY A 261 5.27 15.03 3.80
N PRO A 262 6.03 15.42 2.75
CA PRO A 262 6.67 14.50 1.82
C PRO A 262 7.85 13.77 2.44
N ARG A 263 7.99 12.50 2.05
CA ARG A 263 9.22 11.74 2.34
C ARG A 263 10.39 12.37 1.58
N LEU A 264 11.42 12.78 2.32
CA LEU A 264 12.68 13.32 1.81
C LEU A 264 13.78 12.25 1.86
N ASP A 265 14.70 12.28 0.90
CA ASP A 265 15.81 11.35 0.74
C ASP A 265 17.06 11.80 1.49
N CYS A 266 17.25 13.09 1.76
CA CYS A 266 18.47 13.65 2.36
C CYS A 266 18.36 13.95 3.87
N GLY A 267 17.21 13.68 4.49
CA GLY A 267 16.97 13.88 5.92
C GLY A 267 15.72 14.72 6.19
N PHE A 268 15.73 15.50 7.26
CA PHE A 268 14.61 16.35 7.67
C PHE A 268 14.97 17.82 7.55
N ILE A 269 14.00 18.63 7.12
CA ILE A 269 14.14 20.09 6.99
C ILE A 269 13.27 20.74 8.07
N ASP A 270 13.88 21.61 8.89
CA ASP A 270 13.17 22.42 9.87
C ASP A 270 12.40 23.57 9.17
N ASP A 271 11.09 23.62 9.38
CA ASP A 271 10.21 24.67 8.83
C ASP A 271 10.59 26.09 9.25
N TYR A 272 11.09 26.27 10.47
CA TYR A 272 11.51 27.58 10.95
C TYR A 272 12.79 28.05 10.23
N GLU A 273 13.72 27.14 9.94
CA GLU A 273 14.92 27.46 9.16
C GLU A 273 14.58 27.67 7.69
N LEU A 274 13.67 26.85 7.13
CA LEU A 274 13.19 27.00 5.76
C LEU A 274 12.51 28.36 5.52
N ALA A 275 11.76 28.86 6.51
CA ALA A 275 11.16 30.19 6.46
C ALA A 275 12.22 31.30 6.37
N ASN A 276 13.36 31.15 7.05
CA ASN A 276 14.48 32.08 6.99
C ASN A 276 15.20 32.07 5.62
N GLY A 277 15.11 30.96 4.88
CA GLY A 277 15.63 30.84 3.52
C GLY A 277 14.77 31.51 2.44
N ALA A 278 13.81 32.37 2.79
CA ALA A 278 13.03 33.13 1.80
C ALA A 278 13.91 34.17 1.06
N LEU A 279 13.50 34.58 -0.16
CA LEU A 279 14.22 35.61 -0.91
C LEU A 279 14.29 36.92 -0.12
N ARG A 280 15.52 37.35 0.19
CA ARG A 280 15.79 38.51 1.03
C ARG A 280 15.49 39.81 0.28
N GLY A 281 14.61 40.65 0.85
CA GLY A 281 14.26 41.96 0.28
C GLY A 281 15.22 43.11 0.65
N GLU A 282 16.03 42.95 1.69
CA GLU A 282 17.00 43.97 2.13
C GLU A 282 18.27 43.37 2.71
N ILE A 283 19.40 44.01 2.42
CA ILE A 283 20.74 43.70 2.94
C ILE A 283 21.14 44.82 3.91
N ARG A 284 21.49 44.45 5.15
CA ARG A 284 21.93 45.41 6.17
C ARG A 284 23.45 45.35 6.32
N LEU A 285 24.10 46.49 6.16
CA LEU A 285 25.56 46.57 6.27
C LEU A 285 26.05 46.26 7.69
N SER A 286 25.25 46.59 8.72
CA SER A 286 25.55 46.27 10.13
C SER A 286 25.74 44.77 10.35
N ASP A 287 24.88 43.95 9.75
CA ASP A 287 24.92 42.49 9.91
C ASP A 287 26.17 41.93 9.23
N ILE A 288 26.53 42.47 8.05
CA ILE A 288 27.77 42.07 7.34
C ILE A 288 28.99 42.45 8.18
N ILE A 289 29.01 43.64 8.79
CA ILE A 289 30.10 44.06 9.69
C ILE A 289 30.22 43.07 10.85
N SER A 290 29.10 42.71 11.49
CA SER A 290 29.09 41.72 12.57
C SER A 290 29.64 40.37 12.11
N ILE A 291 29.18 39.87 10.95
CA ILE A 291 29.67 38.61 10.37
C ILE A 291 31.19 38.66 10.13
N VAL A 292 31.71 39.76 9.59
CA VAL A 292 33.14 39.93 9.35
C VAL A 292 33.93 39.98 10.67
N MET A 293 33.40 40.67 11.68
CA MET A 293 34.02 40.78 13.00
C MET A 293 34.06 39.44 13.75
N ASP A 294 33.10 38.55 13.51
CA ASP A 294 33.02 37.22 14.13
C ASP A 294 33.98 36.20 13.50
N VAL A 295 34.63 36.52 12.37
CA VAL A 295 35.63 35.65 11.76
C VAL A 295 36.92 35.66 12.57
N ASP A 296 37.33 34.47 13.00
CA ASP A 296 38.59 34.26 13.71
C ASP A 296 39.78 34.90 12.97
N ALA A 297 40.65 35.57 13.71
CA ALA A 297 41.73 36.47 13.27
C ALA A 297 41.37 37.91 12.85
N VAL A 298 40.08 38.28 12.70
CA VAL A 298 39.67 39.68 12.47
C VAL A 298 39.72 40.46 13.79
N ARG A 299 40.36 41.64 13.79
CA ARG A 299 40.48 42.52 14.96
C ARG A 299 39.62 43.77 14.85
N ALA A 300 39.51 44.33 13.64
CA ALA A 300 38.65 45.48 13.36
C ALA A 300 38.32 45.55 11.87
N VAL A 301 37.14 46.06 11.54
CA VAL A 301 36.77 46.48 10.18
C VAL A 301 37.03 47.97 10.07
N GLN A 302 38.00 48.38 9.25
CA GLN A 302 38.37 49.80 9.07
C GLN A 302 37.43 50.49 8.08
N GLU A 303 37.16 49.83 6.95
CA GLU A 303 36.24 50.31 5.93
C GLU A 303 35.50 49.12 5.33
N ILE A 304 34.20 49.29 5.08
CA ILE A 304 33.36 48.31 4.40
C ILE A 304 32.35 49.01 3.50
N LEU A 305 32.25 48.52 2.27
CA LEU A 305 31.37 49.07 1.27
C LEU A 305 30.69 47.92 0.53
N VAL A 306 29.36 48.00 0.43
CA VAL A 306 28.56 47.09 -0.37
C VAL A 306 27.77 47.91 -1.38
N ASN A 307 28.01 47.66 -2.66
CA ASN A 307 27.32 48.39 -3.73
C ASN A 307 26.62 47.41 -4.67
N ARG A 308 25.41 47.79 -5.10
CA ARG A 308 24.68 47.09 -6.15
C ARG A 308 25.37 47.30 -7.50
N VAL A 309 25.40 46.26 -8.31
CA VAL A 309 25.87 46.31 -9.70
C VAL A 309 24.68 46.09 -10.62
N ARG A 310 24.49 47.01 -11.58
CA ARG A 310 23.45 46.89 -12.60
C ARG A 310 24.08 47.11 -13.98
N LYS A 311 23.92 46.12 -14.88
CA LYS A 311 24.51 46.15 -16.23
C LYS A 311 26.02 46.47 -16.21
N GLY A 312 26.74 45.90 -15.26
CA GLY A 312 28.19 46.11 -15.10
C GLY A 312 28.61 47.46 -14.51
N LYS A 313 27.67 48.34 -14.15
CA LYS A 313 27.96 49.62 -13.48
C LYS A 313 27.60 49.56 -12.00
N VAL A 314 28.47 50.10 -11.17
CA VAL A 314 28.25 50.24 -9.72
C VAL A 314 27.26 51.37 -9.49
N GLU A 315 26.13 51.07 -8.85
CA GLU A 315 25.16 52.07 -8.42
C GLU A 315 25.47 52.46 -6.96
N PRO A 316 25.77 53.74 -6.67
CA PRO A 316 26.02 54.16 -5.30
C PRO A 316 24.74 54.02 -4.46
N ALA A 317 24.88 53.45 -3.28
CA ALA A 317 23.77 53.23 -2.37
C ALA A 317 23.18 54.57 -1.89
N ARG A 318 21.87 54.78 -2.10
CA ARG A 318 21.16 55.94 -1.51
C ARG A 318 21.24 55.95 0.02
N ASN A 319 21.21 54.76 0.62
CA ASN A 319 21.49 54.53 2.02
C ASN A 319 22.52 53.41 2.11
N LYS A 320 23.74 53.74 2.56
CA LYS A 320 24.84 52.76 2.66
C LYS A 320 24.59 51.66 3.71
N TRP A 321 23.67 51.88 4.66
CA TRP A 321 23.39 50.92 5.74
C TRP A 321 22.31 49.90 5.38
N ILE A 322 21.39 50.25 4.47
CA ILE A 322 20.27 49.40 4.04
C ILE A 322 20.18 49.42 2.52
N LEU A 323 20.47 48.29 1.91
CA LEU A 323 20.41 48.09 0.46
C LEU A 323 19.16 47.29 0.12
N LYS A 324 18.28 47.83 -0.72
CA LYS A 324 17.09 47.13 -1.18
C LYS A 324 17.43 46.17 -2.33
N VAL A 325 16.92 44.95 -2.24
CA VAL A 325 16.93 43.95 -3.32
C VAL A 325 15.61 44.06 -4.07
N SER A 326 15.63 43.94 -5.39
CA SER A 326 14.38 43.95 -6.15
C SER A 326 13.53 42.71 -5.82
N GLN A 327 12.21 42.88 -5.77
CA GLN A 327 11.28 41.78 -5.51
C GLN A 327 11.49 40.61 -6.49
N GLY A 328 11.46 39.39 -5.97
CA GLY A 328 11.62 38.16 -6.76
C GLY A 328 13.06 37.85 -7.20
N ARG A 329 14.05 38.62 -6.76
CA ARG A 329 15.46 38.40 -7.11
C ARG A 329 16.32 38.01 -5.92
N LYS A 330 17.37 37.22 -6.19
CA LYS A 330 18.33 36.76 -5.20
C LYS A 330 19.59 37.64 -5.20
N PRO A 331 20.02 38.18 -4.04
CA PRO A 331 21.29 38.89 -3.97
C PRO A 331 22.46 37.90 -4.06
N VAL A 332 23.47 38.23 -4.87
CA VAL A 332 24.70 37.43 -5.03
C VAL A 332 25.93 38.32 -4.94
N LEU A 333 27.04 37.75 -4.48
CA LEU A 333 28.31 38.47 -4.48
C LEU A 333 28.89 38.57 -5.90
N GLY A 334 29.31 39.78 -6.28
CA GLY A 334 29.96 40.09 -7.55
C GLY A 334 31.49 40.08 -7.43
N LYS A 335 32.14 41.16 -7.88
CA LYS A 335 33.59 41.36 -7.75
C LYS A 335 33.91 41.92 -6.38
N ASN A 336 34.59 41.12 -5.56
CA ASN A 336 34.91 41.46 -4.17
C ASN A 336 36.40 41.81 -4.02
N ARG A 337 36.71 42.73 -3.11
CA ARG A 337 38.09 43.19 -2.86
C ARG A 337 38.38 43.22 -1.36
N PHE A 338 39.46 42.56 -0.95
CA PHE A 338 39.93 42.56 0.43
C PHE A 338 41.33 43.18 0.52
N VAL A 339 41.50 44.07 1.49
CA VAL A 339 42.80 44.60 1.89
C VAL A 339 42.97 44.37 3.39
N PHE A 340 44.01 43.64 3.76
CA PHE A 340 44.31 43.36 5.16
C PHE A 340 45.42 44.27 5.67
N HIS A 341 45.26 44.79 6.88
CA HIS A 341 46.29 45.54 7.60
C HIS A 341 46.97 44.63 8.62
N ARG A 342 48.23 44.28 8.35
CA ARG A 342 49.11 43.49 9.24
C ARG A 342 50.32 44.33 9.60
N ARG A 343 50.51 44.65 10.89
CA ARG A 343 51.60 45.53 11.38
C ARG A 343 51.66 46.90 10.68
N GLY A 344 50.50 47.46 10.33
CA GLY A 344 50.41 48.74 9.60
C GLY A 344 50.66 48.65 8.09
N VAL A 345 50.99 47.47 7.54
CA VAL A 345 51.20 47.25 6.10
C VAL A 345 49.93 46.68 5.47
N ARG A 346 49.58 47.20 4.28
CA ARG A 346 48.48 46.69 3.45
C ARG A 346 48.93 45.46 2.65
N VAL A 347 48.22 44.36 2.83
CA VAL A 347 48.44 43.08 2.13
C VAL A 347 47.13 42.62 1.52
N ALA A 348 47.15 42.28 0.23
CA ALA A 348 46.00 41.67 -0.44
C ALA A 348 46.26 40.16 -0.62
N PRO A 349 45.28 39.29 -0.33
CA PRO A 349 45.42 37.85 -0.58
C PRO A 349 45.38 37.58 -2.09
N SER A 350 45.92 36.44 -2.52
CA SER A 350 45.76 35.99 -3.91
C SER A 350 44.30 35.70 -4.22
N GLU A 351 43.72 36.38 -5.21
CA GLU A 351 42.32 36.21 -5.61
C GLU A 351 42.02 34.78 -6.08
N ASP A 352 42.95 34.15 -6.80
CA ASP A 352 42.77 32.79 -7.31
C ASP A 352 42.80 31.75 -6.18
N ALA A 353 43.68 31.95 -5.17
CA ALA A 353 43.73 31.07 -4.01
C ALA A 353 42.49 31.21 -3.13
N VAL A 354 41.98 32.44 -2.94
CA VAL A 354 40.71 32.70 -2.24
C VAL A 354 39.55 32.04 -2.97
N ARG A 355 39.50 32.15 -4.31
CA ARG A 355 38.45 31.52 -5.12
C ARG A 355 38.48 30.00 -5.01
N ALA A 356 39.67 29.38 -5.07
CA ALA A 356 39.83 27.94 -4.92
C ALA A 356 39.35 27.47 -3.53
N ARG A 357 39.74 28.18 -2.47
CA ARG A 357 39.34 27.86 -1.10
C ARG A 357 37.84 28.05 -0.87
N LEU A 358 37.25 29.12 -1.40
CA LEU A 358 35.80 29.34 -1.37
C LEU A 358 35.03 28.21 -2.08
N ALA A 359 35.54 27.73 -3.21
CA ALA A 359 34.95 26.60 -3.94
C ALA A 359 34.96 25.31 -3.11
N GLU A 360 36.03 25.05 -2.34
CA GLU A 360 36.08 23.91 -1.41
C GLU A 360 35.03 24.02 -0.29
N LEU A 361 34.89 25.20 0.33
CA LEU A 361 33.89 25.45 1.38
C LEU A 361 32.47 25.22 0.85
N ARG A 362 32.16 25.74 -0.35
CA ARG A 362 30.87 25.52 -1.02
C ARG A 362 30.62 24.04 -1.31
N LYS A 363 31.62 23.35 -1.87
CA LYS A 363 31.51 21.90 -2.17
C LYS A 363 31.23 21.08 -0.91
N GLY A 364 31.90 21.39 0.20
CA GLY A 364 31.65 20.75 1.49
C GLY A 364 30.23 20.98 2.00
N ALA A 365 29.70 22.20 1.85
CA ALA A 365 28.34 22.52 2.25
C ALA A 365 27.28 21.80 1.41
N ILE A 366 27.44 21.76 0.08
CA ILE A 366 26.55 21.04 -0.84
C ILE A 366 26.51 19.55 -0.50
N LEU A 367 27.68 18.94 -0.28
CA LEU A 367 27.78 17.52 0.04
C LEU A 367 26.98 17.14 1.30
N LEU A 368 26.98 17.99 2.32
CA LEU A 368 26.22 17.75 3.56
C LEU A 368 24.71 17.75 3.34
N VAL A 369 24.21 18.61 2.45
CA VAL A 369 22.79 18.75 2.15
C VAL A 369 22.32 17.65 1.19
N GLU A 370 23.10 17.29 0.18
CA GLU A 370 22.73 16.28 -0.83
C GLU A 370 23.00 14.83 -0.39
N THR A 371 23.57 14.60 0.81
CA THR A 371 23.83 13.25 1.31
C THR A 371 22.53 12.54 1.65
N LYS A 372 22.24 11.44 0.94
CA LYS A 372 21.07 10.60 1.20
C LYS A 372 21.15 9.92 2.56
N ARG A 373 20.00 9.84 3.24
CA ARG A 373 19.81 9.23 4.56
C ARG A 373 18.53 8.39 4.57
N GLU A 374 18.61 7.19 5.11
CA GLU A 374 17.45 6.31 5.30
C GLU A 374 17.00 6.28 6.75
N ASP A 375 16.87 7.45 7.37
CA ASP A 375 16.51 7.57 8.78
C ASP A 375 15.06 7.12 9.01
N ASP A 376 14.87 6.22 9.98
CA ASP A 376 13.57 5.72 10.44
C ASP A 376 13.65 5.46 11.96
N LEU A 377 12.52 5.17 12.59
CA LEU A 377 12.52 4.74 13.99
C LEU A 377 13.18 3.36 14.11
N GLU A 378 14.04 3.20 15.10
CA GLU A 378 14.63 1.91 15.41
C GLU A 378 13.54 0.90 15.80
N VAL A 379 13.55 -0.26 15.15
CA VAL A 379 12.66 -1.35 15.51
C VAL A 379 13.20 -2.00 16.79
N PRO A 380 12.39 -2.12 17.87
CA PRO A 380 12.87 -2.71 19.12
C PRO A 380 13.12 -4.21 18.93
N LEU A 381 14.38 -4.57 18.67
CA LEU A 381 14.76 -5.96 18.46
C LEU A 381 14.70 -6.74 19.78
N GLY A 382 13.96 -7.84 19.75
CA GLY A 382 13.94 -8.82 20.83
C GLY A 382 14.91 -9.97 20.59
N ASN A 383 15.15 -10.77 21.63
CA ASN A 383 15.92 -11.99 21.53
C ASN A 383 15.00 -13.15 21.14
N PHE A 384 15.32 -13.86 20.07
CA PHE A 384 14.54 -15.04 19.67
C PHE A 384 14.69 -16.17 20.71
N ARG A 385 13.56 -16.66 21.24
CA ARG A 385 13.51 -17.69 22.30
C ARG A 385 12.74 -18.97 21.93
N ASN A 386 12.40 -19.17 20.66
CA ASN A 386 11.57 -20.27 20.14
C ASN A 386 10.51 -20.80 21.13
N PRO A 387 9.42 -20.03 21.39
CA PRO A 387 8.44 -20.44 22.38
C PRO A 387 7.67 -21.72 22.00
N SER A 388 7.71 -22.14 20.73
CA SER A 388 6.99 -23.32 20.24
C SER A 388 7.59 -24.65 20.66
N THR A 389 8.86 -24.73 21.10
CA THR A 389 9.47 -26.03 21.47
C THR A 389 8.69 -26.71 22.59
N TYR A 390 8.18 -27.92 22.37
CA TYR A 390 7.40 -28.64 23.37
C TYR A 390 8.14 -29.89 23.90
N TYR A 391 8.18 -30.04 25.22
CA TYR A 391 8.69 -31.23 25.90
C TYR A 391 7.56 -31.84 26.73
N SER A 392 7.23 -33.11 26.47
CA SER A 392 6.07 -33.75 27.07
C SER A 392 6.17 -33.85 28.58
N PHE A 393 5.09 -33.49 29.27
CA PHE A 393 5.07 -33.56 30.73
C PHE A 393 5.07 -35.02 31.24
N GLN A 394 4.75 -35.99 30.36
CA GLN A 394 4.82 -37.42 30.66
C GLN A 394 6.21 -37.86 31.14
N ASN A 395 7.26 -37.16 30.72
CA ASN A 395 8.63 -37.46 31.13
C ASN A 395 8.93 -37.10 32.59
N HIS A 396 8.10 -36.26 33.22
CA HIS A 396 8.24 -35.89 34.63
C HIS A 396 7.63 -36.91 35.60
N PHE A 397 6.94 -37.94 35.09
CA PHE A 397 6.36 -38.96 35.95
C PHE A 397 7.43 -39.80 36.65
N PRO A 398 7.19 -40.21 37.92
CA PRO A 398 8.07 -41.14 38.61
C PRO A 398 8.26 -42.44 37.81
N GLN A 399 9.46 -43.02 37.87
CA GLN A 399 9.83 -44.21 37.08
C GLN A 399 8.88 -45.40 37.26
N ILE A 400 8.22 -45.53 38.43
CA ILE A 400 7.25 -46.60 38.71
C ILE A 400 6.08 -46.63 37.72
N TYR A 401 5.71 -45.48 37.14
CA TYR A 401 4.65 -45.39 36.13
C TYR A 401 5.08 -46.01 34.78
N GLY A 402 6.39 -46.06 34.49
CA GLY A 402 6.93 -46.67 33.28
C GLY A 402 6.64 -45.92 31.98
N ILE A 403 6.26 -44.63 32.07
CA ILE A 403 5.87 -43.82 30.91
C ILE A 403 6.89 -42.77 30.48
N SER A 404 7.86 -42.43 31.35
CA SER A 404 8.92 -41.48 31.05
C SER A 404 9.95 -42.07 30.07
N GLU A 405 10.99 -41.31 29.73
CA GLU A 405 12.05 -41.71 28.79
C GLU A 405 12.74 -43.03 29.16
N TYR A 406 12.83 -43.36 30.46
CA TYR A 406 13.39 -44.63 30.93
C TYR A 406 12.50 -45.84 30.61
N GLY A 407 11.20 -45.60 30.41
CA GLY A 407 10.23 -46.62 30.03
C GLY A 407 10.03 -47.74 31.07
N LEU A 408 9.53 -48.87 30.58
CA LEU A 408 9.39 -50.10 31.37
C LEU A 408 10.66 -50.94 31.28
N GLY A 409 10.98 -51.66 32.36
CA GLY A 409 12.08 -52.62 32.36
C GLY A 409 11.90 -53.72 31.30
N SER A 410 13.01 -54.31 30.85
CA SER A 410 13.03 -55.33 29.78
C SER A 410 12.18 -56.59 30.09
N GLN A 411 11.91 -56.85 31.37
CA GLN A 411 11.12 -57.98 31.86
C GLN A 411 9.62 -57.66 32.02
N ALA A 412 9.16 -56.47 31.63
CA ALA A 412 7.74 -56.12 31.75
C ALA A 412 6.87 -57.01 30.85
N ASP A 413 5.75 -57.48 31.39
CA ASP A 413 4.77 -58.27 30.65
C ASP A 413 3.95 -57.39 29.68
N ASP A 414 3.23 -58.03 28.77
CA ASP A 414 2.48 -57.31 27.74
C ASP A 414 1.29 -56.54 28.31
N ARG A 415 0.72 -57.00 29.44
CA ARG A 415 -0.32 -56.27 30.16
C ARG A 415 0.21 -54.95 30.71
N ARG A 416 1.40 -54.94 31.33
CA ARG A 416 2.04 -53.73 31.84
C ARG A 416 2.41 -52.77 30.72
N LYS A 417 2.89 -53.28 29.58
CA LYS A 417 3.14 -52.48 28.38
C LYS A 417 1.86 -51.83 27.85
N ALA A 418 0.75 -52.57 27.80
CA ALA A 418 -0.54 -52.06 27.35
C ALA A 418 -1.11 -50.98 28.30
N LEU A 419 -1.03 -51.17 29.62
CA LEU A 419 -1.46 -50.17 30.60
C LEU A 419 -0.62 -48.88 30.53
N ALA A 420 0.70 -49.01 30.34
CA ALA A 420 1.56 -47.85 30.15
C ALA A 420 1.18 -47.08 28.87
N LEU A 421 0.92 -47.78 27.76
CA LEU A 421 0.45 -47.15 26.51
C LEU A 421 -0.93 -46.49 26.68
N GLN A 422 -1.86 -47.10 27.41
CA GLN A 422 -3.16 -46.51 27.70
C GLN A 422 -3.02 -45.20 28.50
N LEU A 423 -2.17 -45.18 29.52
CA LEU A 423 -1.90 -43.97 30.30
C LEU A 423 -1.25 -42.88 29.45
N LYS A 424 -0.26 -43.22 28.61
CA LYS A 424 0.33 -42.26 27.65
C LYS A 424 -0.73 -41.68 26.72
N GLY A 425 -1.66 -42.51 26.22
CA GLY A 425 -2.77 -42.05 25.39
C GLY A 425 -3.74 -41.12 26.11
N TYR A 426 -4.02 -41.38 27.40
CA TYR A 426 -4.83 -40.48 28.23
C TYR A 426 -4.14 -39.13 28.45
N LEU A 427 -2.83 -39.15 28.76
CA LEU A 427 -2.06 -37.94 29.04
C LEU A 427 -1.81 -37.08 27.80
N LEU A 428 -1.73 -37.72 26.62
CA LEU A 428 -1.54 -37.04 25.34
C LEU A 428 -2.59 -35.94 25.07
N PHE A 429 -3.82 -36.09 25.56
CA PHE A 429 -4.83 -35.03 25.46
C PHE A 429 -4.35 -33.71 26.07
N PHE A 430 -3.74 -33.78 27.26
CA PHE A 430 -3.22 -32.60 27.95
C PHE A 430 -1.93 -32.09 27.31
N ASP A 431 -1.05 -33.01 26.86
CA ASP A 431 0.15 -32.61 26.14
C ASP A 431 -0.20 -31.82 24.88
N GLN A 432 -1.16 -32.30 24.09
CA GLN A 432 -1.56 -31.67 22.84
C GLN A 432 -2.09 -30.25 23.05
N LEU A 433 -2.92 -30.04 24.08
CA LEU A 433 -3.42 -28.70 24.43
C LEU A 433 -2.28 -27.72 24.75
N MET A 434 -1.27 -28.18 25.49
CA MET A 434 -0.12 -27.36 25.85
C MET A 434 0.80 -27.11 24.65
N ALA A 435 1.03 -28.13 23.82
CA ALA A 435 1.81 -28.04 22.61
C ALA A 435 1.17 -27.06 21.61
N ASP A 436 -0.13 -27.14 21.39
CA ASP A 436 -0.86 -26.23 20.50
C ASP A 436 -0.82 -24.79 21.01
N TYR A 437 -0.94 -24.58 22.32
CA TYR A 437 -0.78 -23.25 22.90
C TYR A 437 0.61 -22.65 22.59
N LEU A 438 1.68 -23.44 22.73
CA LEU A 438 3.04 -22.99 22.41
C LEU A 438 3.25 -22.81 20.89
N ALA A 439 2.61 -23.64 20.07
CA ALA A 439 2.60 -23.45 18.62
C ALA A 439 1.94 -22.11 18.26
N GLN A 440 0.78 -21.80 18.84
CA GLN A 440 0.10 -20.52 18.69
C GLN A 440 0.99 -19.35 19.13
N LEU A 441 1.63 -19.47 20.30
CA LEU A 441 2.50 -18.44 20.87
C LEU A 441 3.69 -18.11 19.96
N GLY A 442 4.35 -19.11 19.37
CA GLY A 442 5.48 -18.88 18.46
C GLY A 442 5.11 -18.39 17.06
N ARG A 443 3.81 -18.31 16.75
CA ARG A 443 3.28 -17.84 15.47
C ARG A 443 2.50 -16.52 15.60
N VAL A 444 2.52 -15.88 16.77
CA VAL A 444 1.88 -14.56 17.02
C VAL A 444 2.29 -13.51 15.99
N ARG A 445 3.56 -13.49 15.58
CA ARG A 445 4.08 -12.58 14.54
C ARG A 445 3.36 -12.69 13.20
N GLU A 446 2.83 -13.85 12.85
CA GLU A 446 2.13 -14.08 11.58
C GLU A 446 0.67 -13.65 11.63
N LEU A 447 0.06 -13.73 12.82
CA LEU A 447 -1.31 -13.25 13.05
C LEU A 447 -1.40 -11.75 12.86
N PHE A 448 -0.41 -11.01 13.36
CA PHE A 448 -0.36 -9.53 13.35
C PHE A 448 0.47 -8.95 12.20
N SER A 449 0.96 -9.77 11.27
CA SER A 449 1.71 -9.29 10.10
C SER A 449 0.85 -8.39 9.20
N ASN A 450 1.48 -7.38 8.59
CA ASN A 450 0.91 -6.57 7.51
C ASN A 450 0.78 -7.32 6.17
N LYS A 451 1.32 -8.54 6.07
CA LYS A 451 1.16 -9.47 4.95
C LYS A 451 0.47 -10.74 5.45
N PRO A 452 -0.78 -10.61 5.93
CA PRO A 452 -1.49 -11.70 6.57
C PRO A 452 -1.63 -12.92 5.64
N PRO A 453 -1.27 -14.15 6.07
CA PRO A 453 -1.72 -15.35 5.38
C PRO A 453 -3.26 -15.40 5.33
N VAL A 454 -3.82 -15.91 4.25
CA VAL A 454 -5.25 -15.78 3.94
C VAL A 454 -6.11 -16.61 4.90
N GLN A 455 -5.66 -17.77 5.38
CA GLN A 455 -6.56 -18.74 6.05
C GLN A 455 -6.00 -19.41 7.32
N THR A 456 -4.83 -19.05 7.85
CA THR A 456 -4.29 -19.73 9.04
C THR A 456 -4.37 -18.82 10.26
N THR A 457 -5.12 -19.22 11.28
CA THR A 457 -5.27 -18.47 12.54
C THR A 457 -5.05 -19.29 13.80
N TYR A 458 -5.22 -20.61 13.71
CA TYR A 458 -4.85 -21.56 14.76
C TYR A 458 -3.64 -22.37 14.29
N PHE A 459 -2.65 -22.51 15.18
CA PHE A 459 -1.43 -23.27 14.93
C PHE A 459 -1.33 -24.41 15.94
N HIS A 460 -0.93 -25.58 15.46
CA HIS A 460 -0.78 -26.81 16.24
C HIS A 460 0.56 -27.47 15.93
N GLN A 461 0.96 -28.41 16.78
CA GLN A 461 2.17 -29.23 16.57
C GLN A 461 2.00 -30.62 17.16
N VAL A 462 2.64 -31.63 16.55
CA VAL A 462 2.63 -32.99 17.13
C VAL A 462 3.45 -33.02 18.42
N VAL A 463 2.98 -33.79 19.39
CA VAL A 463 3.75 -34.12 20.59
C VAL A 463 4.55 -35.39 20.33
N ASP A 464 5.85 -35.28 20.07
CA ASP A 464 6.75 -36.40 19.75
C ASP A 464 7.85 -36.65 20.81
N SER A 465 7.96 -35.76 21.79
CA SER A 465 8.99 -35.78 22.83
C SER A 465 8.79 -36.81 23.95
N PHE A 466 7.95 -37.84 23.78
CA PHE A 466 7.80 -38.94 24.77
C PHE A 466 8.06 -40.31 24.16
N ALA A 467 8.47 -41.26 25.00
CA ALA A 467 8.85 -42.60 24.56
C ALA A 467 7.67 -43.34 23.92
N GLN A 468 7.91 -44.01 22.79
CA GLN A 468 6.90 -44.79 22.05
C GLN A 468 5.71 -43.97 21.55
N HIS A 469 5.87 -42.65 21.38
CA HIS A 469 4.85 -41.78 20.79
C HIS A 469 4.39 -42.31 19.43
N GLU A 470 5.30 -42.86 18.62
CA GLU A 470 4.93 -43.42 17.33
C GLU A 470 3.88 -44.51 17.48
N ARG A 471 3.85 -45.30 18.57
CA ARG A 471 2.83 -46.34 18.76
C ARG A 471 1.42 -45.76 18.97
N LEU A 472 1.31 -44.59 19.59
CA LEU A 472 0.03 -43.91 19.78
C LEU A 472 -0.44 -43.19 18.52
N TYR A 473 0.50 -42.63 17.76
CA TYR A 473 0.20 -42.05 16.44
C TYR A 473 0.24 -43.07 15.30
N SER A 474 0.59 -44.34 15.57
CA SER A 474 0.85 -45.35 14.53
C SER A 474 -0.43 -45.79 13.86
N ILE A 475 -0.76 -45.02 12.84
CA ILE A 475 -1.32 -45.51 11.59
C ILE A 475 -0.39 -46.61 11.01
N LYS A 476 0.94 -46.48 11.20
CA LYS A 476 2.03 -47.28 10.59
C LYS A 476 2.03 -48.79 10.95
N ARG A 477 1.75 -49.20 12.20
CA ARG A 477 1.93 -50.60 12.64
C ARG A 477 0.80 -51.52 12.14
N THR A 478 -0.44 -51.06 12.20
CA THR A 478 -1.60 -51.73 11.60
C THR A 478 -1.41 -51.94 10.09
N ILE A 479 -0.74 -51.02 9.40
CA ILE A 479 -0.49 -51.11 7.94
C ILE A 479 0.64 -52.08 7.62
N MET A 480 1.78 -51.98 8.30
CA MET A 480 2.94 -52.81 7.96
C MET A 480 2.79 -54.28 8.37
N GLU A 481 2.10 -54.58 9.47
CA GLU A 481 1.91 -55.97 9.95
C GLU A 481 0.77 -56.71 9.22
N THR A 482 -0.15 -55.99 8.56
CA THR A 482 -1.29 -56.63 7.87
C THR A 482 -1.27 -56.50 6.36
N ALA A 483 -0.41 -55.66 5.76
CA ALA A 483 -0.46 -55.39 4.32
C ALA A 483 0.42 -56.33 3.47
N SER A 484 -0.21 -57.06 2.54
CA SER A 484 0.48 -57.91 1.57
C SER A 484 0.62 -57.17 0.23
N GLY A 485 1.73 -56.45 0.05
CA GLY A 485 2.06 -55.75 -1.20
C GLY A 485 1.84 -54.23 -1.20
N GLU A 486 2.23 -53.58 -2.29
CA GLU A 486 2.30 -52.10 -2.41
C GLU A 486 0.91 -51.45 -2.55
N GLU A 487 -0.03 -52.12 -3.21
CA GLU A 487 -1.43 -51.66 -3.37
C GLU A 487 -2.24 -51.81 -2.07
N ASP A 488 -2.03 -52.89 -1.31
CA ASP A 488 -2.69 -53.10 -0.01
C ASP A 488 -2.16 -52.12 1.06
N LYS A 489 -0.88 -51.74 0.99
CA LYS A 489 -0.33 -50.63 1.78
C LYS A 489 -1.02 -49.30 1.46
N LYS A 490 -1.22 -48.97 0.18
CA LYS A 490 -1.91 -47.73 -0.23
C LYS A 490 -3.36 -47.71 0.27
N GLU A 491 -4.10 -48.80 0.14
CA GLU A 491 -5.51 -48.89 0.56
C GLU A 491 -5.68 -48.85 2.08
N LYS A 492 -4.79 -49.47 2.86
CA LYS A 492 -4.83 -49.41 4.32
C LYS A 492 -4.42 -48.05 4.87
N ILE A 493 -3.42 -47.40 4.27
CA ILE A 493 -3.10 -45.98 4.54
C ILE A 493 -4.37 -45.14 4.30
N ARG A 494 -5.06 -45.36 3.18
CA ARG A 494 -6.30 -44.64 2.82
C ARG A 494 -7.40 -44.77 3.86
N LYS A 495 -7.71 -46.00 4.29
CA LYS A 495 -8.75 -46.28 5.29
C LYS A 495 -8.43 -45.71 6.67
N ILE A 496 -7.16 -45.71 7.06
CA ILE A 496 -6.76 -45.17 8.35
C ILE A 496 -6.69 -43.65 8.32
N VAL A 497 -6.26 -43.04 7.22
CA VAL A 497 -6.40 -41.60 7.02
C VAL A 497 -7.88 -41.20 7.08
N ALA A 498 -8.79 -41.97 6.46
CA ALA A 498 -10.24 -41.74 6.59
C ALA A 498 -10.76 -41.92 8.04
N PHE A 499 -10.23 -42.88 8.80
CA PHE A 499 -10.58 -43.11 10.20
C PHE A 499 -10.02 -42.01 11.14
N VAL A 500 -8.76 -41.61 10.93
CA VAL A 500 -8.04 -40.59 11.71
C VAL A 500 -8.49 -39.19 11.33
N CYS A 501 -9.03 -38.94 10.14
CA CYS A 501 -9.69 -37.68 9.83
C CYS A 501 -11.19 -37.68 10.24
N GLY A 502 -11.78 -38.85 10.55
CA GLY A 502 -13.18 -39.01 10.93
C GLY A 502 -14.14 -39.07 9.73
N THR A 503 -15.39 -39.53 9.93
CA THR A 503 -16.42 -39.64 8.87
C THR A 503 -16.92 -38.28 8.35
N THR A 504 -16.44 -37.17 8.92
CA THR A 504 -16.70 -35.78 8.50
C THR A 504 -15.45 -35.08 7.95
N ALA A 505 -14.36 -35.82 7.71
CA ALA A 505 -13.13 -35.28 7.14
C ALA A 505 -13.36 -34.62 5.78
N ASP A 506 -12.80 -33.42 5.58
CA ASP A 506 -12.61 -32.87 4.24
C ASP A 506 -11.78 -33.85 3.39
N GLU A 507 -12.30 -34.22 2.23
CA GLU A 507 -11.61 -35.06 1.24
C GLU A 507 -10.22 -34.49 0.87
N GLY A 508 -10.03 -33.17 1.05
CA GLY A 508 -8.75 -32.47 0.93
C GLY A 508 -7.64 -33.04 1.81
N ALA A 509 -7.88 -33.11 3.12
CA ALA A 509 -6.94 -33.61 4.12
C ALA A 509 -6.63 -35.10 3.93
N VAL A 510 -7.67 -35.89 3.61
CA VAL A 510 -7.52 -37.33 3.32
C VAL A 510 -6.55 -37.53 2.14
N ARG A 511 -6.65 -36.70 1.11
CA ARG A 511 -5.79 -36.83 -0.06
C ARG A 511 -4.42 -36.18 0.06
N ASP A 512 -4.20 -35.18 0.91
CA ASP A 512 -2.83 -34.68 1.20
C ASP A 512 -2.04 -35.72 1.97
N ALA A 513 -2.71 -36.43 2.87
CA ALA A 513 -2.17 -37.61 3.48
C ALA A 513 -1.89 -38.74 2.44
N GLU A 514 -2.76 -38.96 1.45
CA GLU A 514 -2.48 -39.90 0.34
C GLU A 514 -1.27 -39.45 -0.53
N LYS A 515 -1.10 -38.15 -0.83
CA LYS A 515 0.06 -37.64 -1.61
C LYS A 515 1.36 -37.79 -0.83
N ALA A 516 1.36 -37.49 0.46
CA ALA A 516 2.51 -37.71 1.34
C ALA A 516 2.86 -39.20 1.48
N ALA A 517 1.85 -40.08 1.58
CA ALA A 517 2.02 -41.53 1.50
C ALA A 517 2.59 -42.01 0.15
N ALA A 518 2.17 -41.42 -0.97
CA ALA A 518 2.69 -41.74 -2.30
C ALA A 518 4.11 -41.23 -2.57
N ARG A 519 4.59 -40.23 -1.80
CA ARG A 519 6.00 -39.80 -1.77
C ARG A 519 6.84 -40.69 -0.87
N PHE A 520 6.29 -41.16 0.24
CA PHE A 520 6.90 -42.16 1.12
C PHE A 520 7.25 -43.45 0.35
N VAL A 521 6.33 -43.93 -0.50
CA VAL A 521 6.58 -45.08 -1.39
C VAL A 521 7.68 -44.81 -2.44
N ARG A 522 7.97 -43.54 -2.76
CA ARG A 522 8.95 -43.12 -3.78
C ARG A 522 10.31 -42.65 -3.23
N GLY A 523 10.54 -42.71 -1.91
CA GLY A 523 11.87 -42.56 -1.29
C GLY A 523 12.49 -41.14 -1.26
N GLY A 524 11.70 -40.07 -1.39
CA GLY A 524 12.23 -38.70 -1.61
C GLY A 524 12.51 -37.83 -0.36
N MET A 525 12.26 -38.31 0.87
CA MET A 525 12.45 -37.58 2.15
C MET A 525 12.69 -38.62 3.26
N GLY A 526 13.32 -38.26 4.38
CA GLY A 526 13.59 -39.20 5.50
C GLY A 526 12.31 -39.84 6.05
N GLU A 527 12.37 -41.09 6.53
CA GLU A 527 11.18 -41.82 6.99
C GLU A 527 10.46 -41.17 8.19
N GLU A 528 11.19 -40.44 9.04
CA GLU A 528 10.65 -39.74 10.22
C GLU A 528 9.86 -38.46 9.86
N ASP A 529 10.40 -37.62 8.97
CA ASP A 529 9.77 -36.37 8.54
C ASP A 529 8.39 -36.59 7.89
N HIS A 530 8.21 -37.73 7.23
CA HIS A 530 6.96 -38.08 6.54
C HIS A 530 5.80 -38.41 7.49
N LEU A 531 6.07 -39.18 8.55
CA LEU A 531 5.03 -39.57 9.51
C LEU A 531 4.55 -38.34 10.29
N GLN A 532 5.49 -37.48 10.66
CA GLN A 532 5.21 -36.20 11.31
C GLN A 532 4.34 -35.30 10.43
N HIS A 533 4.60 -35.24 9.12
CA HIS A 533 3.79 -34.47 8.18
C HIS A 533 2.36 -35.01 8.05
N LEU A 534 2.18 -36.34 8.01
CA LEU A 534 0.86 -36.99 7.94
C LEU A 534 0.02 -36.76 9.20
N ILE A 535 0.65 -36.85 10.38
CA ILE A 535 -0.01 -36.57 11.66
C ILE A 535 -0.41 -35.10 11.73
N ASN A 536 0.46 -34.18 11.31
CA ASN A 536 0.16 -32.76 11.27
C ASN A 536 -1.06 -32.43 10.37
N ILE A 537 -1.16 -33.07 9.20
CA ILE A 537 -2.31 -32.91 8.29
C ILE A 537 -3.60 -33.44 8.94
N ALA A 538 -3.54 -34.61 9.55
CA ALA A 538 -4.70 -35.24 10.19
C ALA A 538 -5.21 -34.43 11.38
N LEU A 539 -4.29 -33.90 12.20
CA LEU A 539 -4.61 -32.98 13.31
C LEU A 539 -5.22 -31.68 12.78
N GLN A 540 -4.66 -31.07 11.73
CA GLN A 540 -5.17 -29.82 11.15
C GLN A 540 -6.63 -29.92 10.69
N SER A 541 -7.02 -31.06 10.11
CA SER A 541 -8.39 -31.30 9.64
C SER A 541 -9.44 -31.46 10.74
N ARG A 542 -9.02 -31.70 12.00
CA ARG A 542 -9.92 -31.93 13.13
C ARG A 542 -10.10 -30.72 14.05
N PHE A 543 -9.15 -29.78 14.08
CA PHE A 543 -9.12 -28.75 15.12
C PHE A 543 -9.89 -27.47 14.79
N GLU A 544 -10.17 -27.18 13.52
CA GLU A 544 -10.86 -25.93 13.18
C GLU A 544 -11.82 -26.09 12.00
N ASP A 545 -13.09 -25.73 12.25
CA ASP A 545 -14.08 -25.55 11.20
C ASP A 545 -13.67 -24.36 10.31
N GLU A 546 -13.78 -24.53 8.98
CA GLU A 546 -13.35 -23.52 8.01
C GLU A 546 -14.10 -22.19 8.20
N GLY A 547 -15.39 -22.23 8.54
CA GLY A 547 -16.18 -21.03 8.81
C GLY A 547 -15.69 -20.29 10.05
N VAL A 548 -15.37 -21.02 11.12
CA VAL A 548 -14.80 -20.46 12.37
C VAL A 548 -13.43 -19.82 12.12
N ASN A 549 -12.58 -20.46 11.33
CA ASN A 549 -11.28 -19.90 10.95
C ASN A 549 -11.44 -18.57 10.20
N ILE A 550 -12.31 -18.54 9.19
CA ILE A 550 -12.54 -17.37 8.35
C ILE A 550 -13.10 -16.21 9.19
N ASP A 551 -14.06 -16.47 10.08
CA ASP A 551 -14.60 -15.46 11.00
C ASP A 551 -13.50 -14.86 11.88
N ARG A 552 -12.70 -15.72 12.52
CA ARG A 552 -11.61 -15.28 13.40
C ARG A 552 -10.59 -14.45 12.64
N ARG A 553 -10.24 -14.87 11.43
CA ARG A 553 -9.33 -14.11 10.57
C ARG A 553 -9.91 -12.76 10.18
N SER A 554 -11.19 -12.71 9.83
CA SER A 554 -11.90 -11.47 9.53
C SER A 554 -11.80 -10.47 10.69
N ARG A 555 -12.03 -10.93 11.94
CA ARG A 555 -11.89 -10.10 13.15
C ARG A 555 -10.47 -9.59 13.38
N PHE A 556 -9.44 -10.42 13.15
CA PHE A 556 -8.04 -9.96 13.21
C PHE A 556 -7.76 -8.87 12.18
N LEU A 557 -8.23 -9.03 10.95
CA LEU A 557 -8.03 -8.03 9.90
C LEU A 557 -8.77 -6.74 10.22
N ASP A 558 -10.00 -6.81 10.74
CA ASP A 558 -10.74 -5.62 11.17
C ASP A 558 -10.00 -4.87 12.26
N HIS A 559 -9.39 -5.57 13.23
CA HIS A 559 -8.54 -4.95 14.24
C HIS A 559 -7.31 -4.26 13.64
N LEU A 560 -6.64 -4.88 12.67
CA LEU A 560 -5.47 -4.30 12.00
C LEU A 560 -5.84 -3.07 11.16
N ILE A 561 -6.94 -3.14 10.41
CA ILE A 561 -7.42 -2.05 9.56
C ILE A 561 -7.90 -0.87 10.43
N ALA A 562 -8.58 -1.14 11.55
CA ALA A 562 -9.08 -0.10 12.46
C ALA A 562 -7.98 0.77 13.07
N ARG A 563 -6.73 0.28 13.15
CA ARG A 563 -5.56 1.09 13.58
C ARG A 563 -5.29 2.28 12.67
N PHE A 564 -5.79 2.24 11.44
CA PHE A 564 -5.69 3.32 10.48
C PHE A 564 -7.01 4.10 10.32
N ALA A 565 -7.94 3.95 11.27
CA ALA A 565 -9.27 4.54 11.27
C ALA A 565 -10.16 4.12 10.08
N GLU A 566 -9.83 3.02 9.40
CA GLU A 566 -10.59 2.48 8.27
C GLU A 566 -11.61 1.43 8.73
N ARG A 567 -12.72 1.28 8.00
CA ARG A 567 -13.82 0.34 8.33
C ARG A 567 -14.35 -0.36 7.09
N PHE A 568 -14.55 -1.69 7.17
CA PHE A 568 -15.02 -2.52 6.04
C PHE A 568 -16.46 -3.01 6.17
N THR A 569 -17.16 -2.65 7.26
CA THR A 569 -18.47 -3.23 7.61
C THR A 569 -19.53 -2.98 6.54
N GLU A 570 -19.64 -1.75 6.03
CA GLU A 570 -20.66 -1.38 5.04
C GLU A 570 -20.41 -2.10 3.70
N PHE A 571 -19.17 -2.06 3.20
CA PHE A 571 -18.76 -2.80 2.01
C PHE A 571 -19.02 -4.30 2.15
N ALA A 572 -18.60 -4.91 3.26
CA ALA A 572 -18.78 -6.35 3.49
C ALA A 572 -20.27 -6.74 3.54
N HIS A 573 -21.10 -5.93 4.22
CA HIS A 573 -22.54 -6.15 4.26
C HIS A 573 -23.17 -6.08 2.87
N LEU A 574 -22.87 -5.02 2.11
CA LEU A 574 -23.34 -4.83 0.72
C LEU A 574 -22.95 -6.01 -0.18
N MET A 575 -21.69 -6.44 -0.11
CA MET A 575 -21.19 -7.56 -0.90
C MET A 575 -21.85 -8.89 -0.53
N TYR A 576 -22.16 -9.09 0.74
CA TYR A 576 -22.85 -10.28 1.22
C TYR A 576 -24.33 -10.28 0.82
N SER A 577 -25.07 -9.20 1.13
CA SER A 577 -26.52 -9.11 0.94
C SER A 577 -26.94 -9.11 -0.53
N ASP A 578 -26.25 -8.34 -1.36
CA ASP A 578 -26.72 -8.05 -2.72
C ASP A 578 -26.00 -8.92 -3.76
N PHE A 579 -24.78 -9.38 -3.43
CA PHE A 579 -23.94 -10.11 -4.38
C PHE A 579 -23.57 -11.53 -3.92
N GLY A 580 -24.01 -11.95 -2.72
CA GLY A 580 -23.74 -13.31 -2.21
C GLY A 580 -22.25 -13.62 -2.10
N ALA A 581 -21.43 -12.60 -1.80
CA ALA A 581 -19.99 -12.75 -1.66
C ALA A 581 -19.66 -13.72 -0.50
N SER A 582 -18.74 -14.65 -0.73
CA SER A 582 -18.29 -15.58 0.31
C SER A 582 -17.44 -14.84 1.36
N SER A 583 -17.43 -15.31 2.60
CA SER A 583 -16.59 -14.77 3.67
C SER A 583 -15.10 -14.76 3.28
N LEU A 584 -14.66 -15.76 2.50
CA LEU A 584 -13.30 -15.84 1.97
C LEU A 584 -12.99 -14.71 0.96
N SER A 585 -13.94 -14.36 0.10
CA SER A 585 -13.77 -13.25 -0.84
C SER A 585 -13.60 -11.90 -0.12
N ILE A 586 -14.38 -11.66 0.93
CA ILE A 586 -14.26 -10.46 1.79
C ILE A 586 -12.91 -10.42 2.50
N LEU A 587 -12.45 -11.56 3.01
CA LEU A 587 -11.14 -11.67 3.65
C LEU A 587 -10.01 -11.30 2.68
N ARG A 588 -10.05 -11.78 1.43
CA ARG A 588 -9.08 -11.41 0.39
C ARG A 588 -9.06 -9.89 0.15
N TYR A 589 -10.23 -9.24 0.08
CA TYR A 589 -10.30 -7.78 -0.05
C TYR A 589 -9.64 -7.05 1.13
N LYS A 590 -9.91 -7.48 2.36
CA LYS A 590 -9.29 -6.89 3.57
C LYS A 590 -7.76 -7.05 3.56
N CYS A 591 -7.25 -8.23 3.17
CA CYS A 591 -5.81 -8.47 3.04
C CYS A 591 -5.17 -7.57 1.97
N GLU A 592 -5.78 -7.46 0.79
CA GLU A 592 -5.29 -6.60 -0.29
C GLU A 592 -5.32 -5.12 0.11
N PHE A 593 -6.39 -4.67 0.76
CA PHE A 593 -6.51 -3.30 1.25
C PHE A 593 -5.41 -2.98 2.27
N LEU A 594 -5.23 -3.83 3.29
CA LEU A 594 -4.21 -3.62 4.32
C LEU A 594 -2.81 -3.60 3.70
N LYS A 595 -2.53 -4.51 2.75
CA LYS A 595 -1.23 -4.59 2.07
C LYS A 595 -0.92 -3.35 1.23
N ASP A 596 -1.93 -2.83 0.52
CA ASP A 596 -1.79 -1.64 -0.32
C ASP A 596 -1.91 -0.33 0.47
N TYR A 597 -2.26 -0.40 1.76
CA TYR A 597 -2.63 0.74 2.61
C TYR A 597 -1.63 1.91 2.56
N PRO A 598 -0.30 1.71 2.72
CA PRO A 598 0.66 2.82 2.70
C PRO A 598 0.54 3.69 1.44
N ARG A 599 0.31 3.09 0.28
CA ARG A 599 0.16 3.83 -0.98
C ARG A 599 -1.19 4.52 -1.07
N ILE A 600 -2.28 3.85 -0.71
CA ILE A 600 -3.63 4.43 -0.80
C ILE A 600 -3.93 5.42 0.32
N SER A 601 -3.10 5.49 1.37
CA SER A 601 -3.15 6.54 2.38
C SER A 601 -2.31 7.75 1.96
N SER A 602 -1.06 7.56 1.54
CA SER A 602 -0.14 8.67 1.23
C SER A 602 -0.43 9.35 -0.11
N ASP A 603 -0.85 8.60 -1.13
CA ASP A 603 -1.03 9.10 -2.49
C ASP A 603 -2.41 9.74 -2.73
N ARG A 604 -3.23 10.00 -1.70
CA ARG A 604 -4.63 10.47 -1.86
C ARG A 604 -4.80 11.64 -2.83
N GLY A 605 -3.96 12.68 -2.68
CA GLY A 605 -3.98 13.88 -3.53
C GLY A 605 -3.26 13.73 -4.87
N LEU A 606 -2.54 12.62 -5.10
CA LEU A 606 -1.74 12.42 -6.30
C LEU A 606 -2.61 12.39 -7.55
N ALA A 607 -2.25 13.17 -8.55
CA ALA A 607 -2.92 13.21 -9.83
C ALA A 607 -2.27 12.30 -10.87
N TYR A 608 -2.94 12.21 -12.02
CA TYR A 608 -2.38 11.54 -13.19
C TYR A 608 -1.15 12.30 -13.73
N ASN A 609 -0.06 11.59 -14.02
CA ASN A 609 1.13 12.18 -14.64
C ASN A 609 0.98 12.16 -16.17
N TYR A 610 0.58 13.31 -16.73
CA TYR A 610 0.35 13.47 -18.16
C TYR A 610 1.63 13.63 -18.99
N THR A 611 2.80 13.86 -18.37
CA THR A 611 4.06 14.06 -19.10
C THR A 611 4.72 12.75 -19.53
N LEU A 612 4.16 11.60 -19.16
CA LEU A 612 4.69 10.28 -19.53
C LEU A 612 4.24 9.91 -20.94
N SER A 613 5.14 10.03 -21.92
CA SER A 613 4.87 9.77 -23.34
C SER A 613 5.03 8.29 -23.78
N HIS A 614 5.73 7.47 -22.99
CA HIS A 614 5.99 6.08 -23.33
C HIS A 614 4.66 5.27 -23.47
N PRO A 615 4.45 4.45 -24.52
CA PRO A 615 3.17 3.77 -24.77
C PRO A 615 2.60 2.99 -23.57
N ARG A 616 3.44 2.22 -22.86
CA ARG A 616 3.07 1.48 -21.63
C ARG A 616 2.62 2.36 -20.45
N SER A 617 2.85 3.66 -20.52
CA SER A 617 2.47 4.65 -19.50
C SER A 617 1.18 5.41 -19.86
N ARG A 618 0.68 5.28 -21.10
CA ARG A 618 -0.49 6.00 -21.62
C ARG A 618 -1.78 5.19 -21.48
N TRP A 619 -1.76 3.93 -21.92
CA TRP A 619 -2.89 3.00 -21.90
C TRP A 619 -2.47 1.63 -21.35
N ASP A 620 -3.44 0.85 -20.85
CA ASP A 620 -3.21 -0.38 -20.08
C ASP A 620 -2.18 -0.17 -18.95
N SER A 621 -2.33 0.95 -18.24
CA SER A 621 -1.31 1.50 -17.36
C SER A 621 -1.81 1.74 -15.94
N LYS A 622 -0.88 1.64 -14.99
CA LYS A 622 -1.09 2.03 -13.59
C LYS A 622 -0.88 3.53 -13.35
N ASN A 623 -0.57 4.30 -14.41
CA ASN A 623 -0.52 5.76 -14.37
C ASN A 623 -1.94 6.33 -14.27
N VAL A 624 -2.50 6.26 -13.07
CA VAL A 624 -3.80 6.79 -12.66
C VAL A 624 -3.59 7.60 -11.38
N SER A 625 -4.53 8.50 -11.08
CA SER A 625 -4.49 9.29 -9.84
C SER A 625 -4.54 8.39 -8.60
N GLY A 626 -4.00 8.87 -7.48
CA GLY A 626 -4.12 8.18 -6.21
C GLY A 626 -5.56 8.18 -5.69
N PHE A 627 -6.36 9.19 -6.05
CA PHE A 627 -7.82 9.19 -5.88
C PHE A 627 -8.47 7.96 -6.55
N GLU A 628 -8.19 7.71 -7.84
CA GLU A 628 -8.69 6.51 -8.55
C GLU A 628 -8.30 5.21 -7.83
N ARG A 629 -7.03 5.10 -7.40
CA ARG A 629 -6.54 3.90 -6.71
C ARG A 629 -7.25 3.67 -5.37
N ARG A 630 -7.44 4.74 -4.59
CA ARG A 630 -8.09 4.67 -3.28
C ARG A 630 -9.55 4.31 -3.42
N VAL A 631 -10.29 5.02 -4.27
CA VAL A 631 -11.71 4.71 -4.56
C VAL A 631 -11.83 3.28 -5.09
N ALA A 632 -10.96 2.86 -6.00
CA ALA A 632 -10.97 1.49 -6.50
C ALA A 632 -10.84 0.46 -5.38
N ARG A 633 -9.94 0.66 -4.41
CA ARG A 633 -9.78 -0.25 -3.26
C ARG A 633 -10.98 -0.25 -2.31
N LEU A 634 -11.57 0.91 -2.03
CA LEU A 634 -12.77 1.02 -1.19
C LEU A 634 -14.03 0.43 -1.84
N LEU A 635 -14.08 0.42 -3.17
CA LEU A 635 -15.13 -0.22 -3.95
C LEU A 635 -14.83 -1.68 -4.31
N GLY A 636 -13.70 -2.25 -3.86
CA GLY A 636 -13.31 -3.62 -4.20
C GLY A 636 -13.00 -3.84 -5.70
N ILE A 637 -12.70 -2.79 -6.44
CA ILE A 637 -12.22 -2.85 -7.83
C ILE A 637 -10.75 -3.29 -7.79
N ARG A 638 -10.49 -4.52 -8.25
CA ARG A 638 -9.15 -5.11 -8.16
C ARG A 638 -8.18 -4.50 -9.17
N ASN A 639 -8.64 -4.32 -10.41
CA ASN A 639 -7.84 -3.72 -11.47
C ASN A 639 -8.23 -2.25 -11.67
N PHE A 640 -7.48 -1.36 -11.00
CA PHE A 640 -7.62 0.09 -11.13
C PHE A 640 -6.87 0.67 -12.34
N ALA A 641 -6.16 -0.16 -13.13
CA ALA A 641 -5.39 0.33 -14.25
C ALA A 641 -6.32 0.93 -15.32
N ARG A 642 -5.87 2.02 -15.95
CA ARG A 642 -6.55 2.57 -17.12
C ARG A 642 -6.44 1.57 -18.26
N ARG A 643 -7.57 1.14 -18.81
CA ARG A 643 -7.70 0.07 -19.81
C ARG A 643 -9.05 0.21 -20.52
N ASN A 644 -9.27 -0.57 -21.57
CA ASN A 644 -10.59 -0.66 -22.18
C ASN A 644 -11.62 -1.22 -21.18
N LEU A 645 -12.71 -0.47 -20.98
CA LEU A 645 -13.81 -0.85 -20.09
C LEU A 645 -15.00 -1.44 -20.86
N ALA A 646 -15.16 -1.07 -22.14
CA ALA A 646 -16.23 -1.60 -22.98
C ALA A 646 -15.96 -3.03 -23.47
N GLU A 647 -14.75 -3.33 -23.94
CA GLU A 647 -14.35 -4.66 -24.41
C GLU A 647 -13.56 -5.38 -23.32
N SER A 648 -14.28 -6.02 -22.40
CA SER A 648 -13.63 -6.52 -21.18
C SER A 648 -12.88 -7.84 -21.34
N VAL A 649 -13.06 -8.62 -22.41
CA VAL A 649 -12.64 -10.05 -22.43
C VAL A 649 -11.69 -10.36 -23.60
N PRO A 650 -10.44 -10.79 -23.38
CA PRO A 650 -9.65 -11.50 -24.37
C PRO A 650 -10.26 -12.90 -24.57
N TYR A 651 -10.98 -13.05 -25.67
CA TYR A 651 -11.58 -14.31 -26.09
C TYR A 651 -11.05 -14.70 -27.47
N ASP A 652 -11.04 -16.01 -27.74
CA ASP A 652 -10.97 -16.48 -29.12
C ASP A 652 -12.37 -16.91 -29.52
N ILE A 653 -12.87 -16.41 -30.65
CA ILE A 653 -13.89 -17.11 -31.42
C ILE A 653 -13.16 -17.74 -32.60
N TYR A 654 -13.29 -19.05 -32.75
CA TYR A 654 -12.66 -19.78 -33.85
C TYR A 654 -13.68 -20.71 -34.51
N PRO A 655 -13.59 -20.89 -35.84
CA PRO A 655 -14.32 -21.94 -36.53
C PRO A 655 -13.75 -23.30 -36.11
N GLU A 656 -14.60 -24.23 -35.72
CA GLU A 656 -14.20 -25.64 -35.62
C GLU A 656 -13.90 -26.14 -37.05
N ILE A 657 -12.84 -26.94 -37.20
CA ILE A 657 -12.43 -27.49 -38.51
C ILE A 657 -13.07 -28.87 -38.61
N ASP A 658 -14.31 -28.88 -39.08
CA ASP A 658 -15.13 -30.07 -39.33
C ASP A 658 -15.24 -30.35 -40.84
N ALA A 659 -15.86 -31.47 -41.20
CA ALA A 659 -16.12 -31.83 -42.61
C ALA A 659 -17.10 -30.89 -43.33
N THR A 660 -17.70 -29.92 -42.63
CA THR A 660 -18.66 -28.95 -43.16
C THR A 660 -18.08 -27.53 -43.04
N PRO A 661 -17.70 -26.87 -44.15
CA PRO A 661 -17.09 -25.55 -44.08
C PRO A 661 -18.10 -24.47 -43.68
N GLY A 662 -17.85 -23.77 -42.57
CA GLY A 662 -18.44 -22.44 -42.31
C GLY A 662 -19.48 -22.30 -41.18
N ASP A 663 -19.94 -23.39 -40.55
CA ASP A 663 -21.20 -23.33 -39.77
C ASP A 663 -21.08 -23.57 -38.24
N GLU A 664 -19.87 -23.73 -37.68
CA GLU A 664 -19.70 -24.12 -36.27
C GLU A 664 -18.61 -23.31 -35.53
N PHE A 665 -19.00 -22.16 -34.98
CA PHE A 665 -18.14 -21.31 -34.16
C PHE A 665 -18.13 -21.76 -32.70
N ARG A 666 -16.96 -21.70 -32.06
CA ARG A 666 -16.78 -21.90 -30.61
C ARG A 666 -16.04 -20.73 -29.99
N PHE A 667 -16.32 -20.49 -28.72
CA PHE A 667 -15.59 -19.49 -27.94
C PHE A 667 -14.71 -20.13 -26.86
N ARG A 668 -13.58 -19.49 -26.56
CA ARG A 668 -12.74 -19.76 -25.38
C ARG A 668 -12.42 -18.45 -24.68
N ILE A 669 -12.64 -18.43 -23.37
CA ILE A 669 -12.20 -17.33 -22.52
C ILE A 669 -10.81 -17.70 -22.01
N ARG A 670 -9.83 -16.79 -22.18
CA ARG A 670 -8.44 -17.04 -21.81
C ARG A 670 -7.98 -16.12 -20.68
N ARG A 671 -7.00 -16.58 -19.92
CA ARG A 671 -6.27 -15.74 -18.98
C ARG A 671 -5.43 -14.73 -19.77
N SER A 672 -5.63 -13.44 -19.51
CA SER A 672 -4.93 -12.34 -20.20
C SER A 672 -3.39 -12.48 -20.17
N ALA A 673 -2.80 -12.91 -19.03
CA ALA A 673 -1.35 -12.99 -18.87
C ALA A 673 -0.67 -14.25 -19.47
N THR A 674 -1.30 -15.43 -19.38
CA THR A 674 -0.67 -16.71 -19.76
C THR A 674 -1.27 -17.37 -21.00
N LYS A 675 -2.34 -16.78 -21.55
CA LYS A 675 -3.18 -17.34 -22.62
C LYS A 675 -3.79 -18.73 -22.31
N GLY A 676 -3.71 -19.20 -21.06
CA GLY A 676 -4.35 -20.45 -20.62
C GLY A 676 -5.88 -20.38 -20.70
N ILE A 677 -6.54 -21.49 -21.03
CA ILE A 677 -8.00 -21.54 -21.22
C ILE A 677 -8.69 -21.55 -19.84
N LEU A 678 -9.59 -20.59 -19.61
CA LEU A 678 -10.38 -20.47 -18.39
C LEU A 678 -11.73 -21.20 -18.51
N LEU A 679 -12.46 -20.91 -19.59
CA LEU A 679 -13.76 -21.48 -19.90
C LEU A 679 -13.86 -21.71 -21.41
N SER A 680 -14.70 -22.66 -21.81
CA SER A 680 -14.98 -22.99 -23.22
C SER A 680 -16.49 -23.09 -23.44
N SER A 681 -16.91 -22.90 -24.69
CA SER A 681 -18.31 -23.11 -25.07
C SER A 681 -18.75 -24.56 -24.82
N SER A 682 -19.96 -24.70 -24.29
CA SER A 682 -20.61 -25.99 -24.08
C SER A 682 -21.14 -26.62 -25.36
N ARG A 683 -21.36 -25.80 -26.40
CA ARG A 683 -21.94 -26.15 -27.70
C ARG A 683 -21.34 -25.28 -28.82
N ASN A 684 -21.76 -25.57 -30.04
CA ASN A 684 -21.37 -24.88 -31.28
C ASN A 684 -22.43 -23.84 -31.68
N PHE A 685 -22.00 -22.80 -32.40
CA PHE A 685 -22.85 -21.68 -32.80
C PHE A 685 -22.76 -21.41 -34.29
N VAL A 686 -23.91 -21.17 -34.91
CA VAL A 686 -24.03 -20.97 -36.37
C VAL A 686 -23.30 -19.71 -36.87
N THR A 687 -23.08 -18.73 -36.01
CA THR A 687 -22.46 -17.44 -36.39
C THR A 687 -21.54 -16.96 -35.29
N GLU A 688 -20.47 -16.25 -35.67
CA GLU A 688 -19.55 -15.57 -34.75
C GLU A 688 -20.29 -14.66 -33.75
N GLU A 689 -21.28 -13.89 -34.21
CA GLU A 689 -22.04 -12.98 -33.34
C GLU A 689 -22.81 -13.72 -32.22
N LYS A 690 -23.48 -14.83 -32.55
CA LYS A 690 -24.12 -15.69 -31.52
C LYS A 690 -23.11 -16.30 -30.56
N ALA A 691 -21.94 -16.70 -31.04
CA ALA A 691 -20.86 -17.20 -30.18
C ALA A 691 -20.37 -16.11 -29.22
N ARG A 692 -20.23 -14.87 -29.71
CA ARG A 692 -19.87 -13.69 -28.93
C ARG A 692 -20.91 -13.37 -27.86
N GLN A 693 -22.19 -13.39 -28.19
CA GLN A 693 -23.28 -13.16 -27.24
C GLN A 693 -23.29 -14.19 -26.11
N GLU A 694 -23.12 -15.48 -26.43
CA GLU A 694 -23.09 -16.54 -25.43
C GLU A 694 -21.81 -16.52 -24.60
N MET A 695 -20.68 -16.09 -25.18
CA MET A 695 -19.44 -15.84 -24.45
C MET A 695 -19.61 -14.70 -23.43
N MET A 696 -20.28 -13.61 -23.79
CA MET A 696 -20.62 -12.54 -22.85
C MET A 696 -21.54 -13.03 -21.72
N ARG A 697 -22.55 -13.85 -22.04
CA ARG A 697 -23.39 -14.51 -21.01
C ARG A 697 -22.56 -15.41 -20.09
N ALA A 698 -21.64 -16.20 -20.63
CA ALA A 698 -20.76 -17.05 -19.85
C ALA A 698 -19.88 -16.24 -18.87
N VAL A 699 -19.34 -15.11 -19.31
CA VAL A 699 -18.56 -14.20 -18.45
C VAL A 699 -19.42 -13.58 -17.35
N HIS A 700 -20.65 -13.21 -17.67
CA HIS A 700 -21.60 -12.68 -16.67
C HIS A 700 -21.89 -13.73 -15.58
N PHE A 701 -22.31 -14.94 -15.96
CA PHE A 701 -22.64 -16.00 -15.00
C PHE A 701 -21.41 -16.54 -14.26
N ALA A 702 -20.22 -16.55 -14.88
CA ALA A 702 -18.98 -16.93 -14.21
C ALA A 702 -18.55 -15.97 -13.09
N GLN A 703 -19.20 -14.81 -12.93
CA GLN A 703 -18.99 -13.93 -11.78
C GLN A 703 -19.94 -14.22 -10.61
N ILE A 704 -20.90 -15.13 -10.79
CA ILE A 704 -21.98 -15.39 -9.83
C ILE A 704 -21.69 -16.73 -9.13
N PRO A 705 -21.40 -16.75 -7.81
CA PRO A 705 -21.10 -17.99 -7.09
C PRO A 705 -22.19 -19.07 -7.23
N ALA A 706 -23.46 -18.65 -7.28
CA ALA A 706 -24.62 -19.54 -7.43
C ALA A 706 -24.75 -20.17 -8.83
N ALA A 707 -24.12 -19.61 -9.86
CA ALA A 707 -24.16 -20.13 -11.24
C ALA A 707 -23.26 -21.36 -11.45
N TYR A 708 -22.46 -21.73 -10.45
CA TYR A 708 -21.55 -22.86 -10.52
C TYR A 708 -22.27 -24.15 -10.12
N VAL A 709 -22.44 -25.06 -11.07
CA VAL A 709 -22.95 -26.41 -10.81
C VAL A 709 -21.76 -27.37 -10.69
N ARG A 710 -21.65 -27.99 -9.53
CA ARG A 710 -20.64 -29.02 -9.24
C ARG A 710 -21.14 -30.38 -9.73
N SER A 711 -20.27 -31.15 -10.35
CA SER A 711 -20.57 -32.51 -10.83
C SER A 711 -19.36 -33.42 -10.69
N ILE A 712 -19.61 -34.73 -10.62
CA ILE A 712 -18.56 -35.75 -10.58
C ILE A 712 -18.63 -36.53 -11.89
N THR A 713 -17.47 -36.70 -12.55
CA THR A 713 -17.36 -37.48 -13.79
C THR A 713 -17.37 -38.98 -13.49
N THR A 714 -17.59 -39.82 -14.50
CA THR A 714 -17.64 -41.28 -14.37
C THR A 714 -16.35 -41.91 -13.82
N ASP A 715 -15.20 -41.23 -13.98
CA ASP A 715 -13.90 -41.60 -13.42
C ASP A 715 -13.65 -41.03 -12.00
N GLY A 716 -14.68 -40.51 -11.33
CA GLY A 716 -14.62 -40.03 -9.94
C GLY A 716 -13.90 -38.68 -9.75
N LYS A 717 -13.68 -37.91 -10.83
CA LYS A 717 -13.07 -36.57 -10.75
C LYS A 717 -14.13 -35.49 -10.56
N HIS A 718 -13.79 -34.44 -9.85
CA HIS A 718 -14.68 -33.31 -9.61
C HIS A 718 -14.56 -32.30 -10.75
N CYS A 719 -15.68 -31.76 -11.21
CA CYS A 719 -15.71 -30.73 -12.24
C CYS A 719 -16.86 -29.76 -11.97
N PHE A 720 -16.80 -28.59 -12.59
CA PHE A 720 -17.88 -27.62 -12.51
C PHE A 720 -18.24 -27.05 -13.88
N LYS A 721 -19.49 -26.63 -14.00
CA LYS A 721 -20.05 -25.97 -15.17
C LYS A 721 -20.71 -24.66 -14.72
N ILE A 722 -20.77 -23.71 -15.64
CA ILE A 722 -21.49 -22.45 -15.43
C ILE A 722 -22.86 -22.60 -16.07
N VAL A 723 -23.91 -22.26 -15.32
CA VAL A 723 -25.29 -22.29 -15.78
C VAL A 723 -25.94 -20.92 -15.72
N ASP A 724 -26.97 -20.71 -16.55
CA ASP A 724 -27.85 -19.55 -16.43
C ASP A 724 -28.92 -19.73 -15.34
N GLU A 725 -29.80 -18.74 -15.20
CA GLU A 725 -30.92 -18.72 -14.25
C GLU A 725 -31.91 -19.89 -14.41
N HIS A 726 -31.98 -20.48 -15.60
CA HIS A 726 -32.81 -21.66 -15.90
C HIS A 726 -32.03 -22.98 -15.77
N ARG A 727 -30.83 -22.95 -15.17
CA ARG A 727 -29.90 -24.08 -15.03
C ARG A 727 -29.40 -24.66 -16.35
N LYS A 728 -29.44 -23.90 -17.45
CA LYS A 728 -28.87 -24.32 -18.73
C LYS A 728 -27.36 -24.03 -18.77
N VAL A 729 -26.56 -24.98 -19.26
CA VAL A 729 -25.10 -24.84 -19.31
C VAL A 729 -24.67 -23.80 -20.35
N VAL A 730 -24.07 -22.71 -19.89
CA VAL A 730 -23.54 -21.63 -20.73
C VAL A 730 -22.04 -21.78 -21.02
N ALA A 731 -21.27 -22.33 -20.08
CA ALA A 731 -19.85 -22.60 -20.27
C ALA A 731 -19.35 -23.74 -19.39
N VAL A 732 -18.23 -24.33 -19.79
CA VAL A 732 -17.61 -25.46 -19.08
C VAL A 732 -16.14 -25.22 -18.81
N ARG A 733 -15.66 -25.68 -17.66
CA ARG A 733 -14.24 -25.85 -17.37
C ARG A 733 -13.83 -27.24 -17.84
N LYS A 734 -12.94 -27.32 -18.84
CA LYS A 734 -12.48 -28.61 -19.39
C LYS A 734 -11.56 -29.40 -18.44
N GLN A 735 -10.88 -28.69 -17.52
CA GLN A 735 -10.06 -29.31 -16.50
C GLN A 735 -10.93 -29.98 -15.44
N SER A 736 -10.66 -31.25 -15.14
CA SER A 736 -11.22 -31.97 -14.00
C SER A 736 -10.21 -32.00 -12.85
N PHE A 737 -10.73 -32.04 -11.62
CA PHE A 737 -9.97 -31.92 -10.39
C PHE A 737 -9.96 -33.24 -9.64
N GLY A 738 -8.84 -33.50 -8.99
CA GLY A 738 -8.72 -34.66 -8.13
C GLY A 738 -9.73 -34.53 -6.99
N ARG A 739 -9.76 -33.39 -6.30
CA ARG A 739 -10.49 -33.19 -5.03
C ARG A 739 -11.60 -32.16 -5.15
N LYS A 740 -12.62 -32.27 -4.29
CA LYS A 740 -13.65 -31.24 -4.10
C LYS A 740 -13.03 -29.88 -3.73
N GLN A 741 -12.09 -29.83 -2.80
CA GLN A 741 -11.44 -28.59 -2.38
C GLN A 741 -10.62 -27.93 -3.50
N GLU A 742 -9.88 -28.71 -4.30
CA GLU A 742 -9.15 -28.19 -5.48
C GLU A 742 -10.12 -27.57 -6.50
N MET A 743 -11.30 -28.18 -6.66
CA MET A 743 -12.36 -27.64 -7.51
C MET A 743 -12.95 -26.35 -6.92
N GLU A 744 -13.27 -26.30 -5.63
CA GLU A 744 -13.81 -25.09 -4.98
C GLU A 744 -12.77 -23.94 -4.98
N GLN A 745 -11.49 -24.23 -4.74
CA GLN A 745 -10.41 -23.26 -4.88
C GLN A 745 -10.28 -22.75 -6.32
N ALA A 746 -10.43 -23.63 -7.32
CA ALA A 746 -10.43 -23.24 -8.72
C ALA A 746 -11.69 -22.45 -9.11
N ILE A 747 -12.84 -22.71 -8.48
CA ILE A 747 -14.05 -21.90 -8.62
C ILE A 747 -13.79 -20.50 -8.06
N ASP A 748 -13.27 -20.39 -6.85
CA ASP A 748 -12.92 -19.11 -6.22
C ASP A 748 -11.87 -18.35 -7.03
N GLU A 749 -10.82 -19.02 -7.51
CA GLU A 749 -9.80 -18.43 -8.38
C GLU A 749 -10.43 -17.95 -9.70
N LEU A 750 -11.36 -18.73 -10.27
CA LEU A 750 -12.04 -18.35 -11.50
C LEU A 750 -12.95 -17.13 -11.28
N ILE A 751 -13.78 -17.14 -10.23
CA ILE A 751 -14.62 -15.99 -9.84
C ILE A 751 -13.72 -14.78 -9.62
N ASP A 752 -12.57 -14.97 -8.97
CA ASP A 752 -11.61 -13.91 -8.71
C ASP A 752 -11.03 -13.31 -10.00
N ILE A 753 -10.66 -14.16 -10.96
CA ILE A 753 -10.15 -13.72 -12.26
C ILE A 753 -11.25 -13.03 -13.07
N MET A 754 -12.47 -13.57 -13.04
CA MET A 754 -13.63 -13.06 -13.74
C MET A 754 -14.03 -11.69 -13.20
N THR A 755 -14.10 -11.53 -11.89
CA THR A 755 -14.40 -10.23 -11.26
C THR A 755 -13.25 -9.24 -11.47
N ALA A 756 -11.99 -9.65 -11.33
CA ALA A 756 -10.84 -8.75 -11.44
C ALA A 756 -10.60 -8.20 -12.86
N ASN A 757 -10.78 -9.03 -13.89
CA ASN A 757 -10.41 -8.69 -15.26
C ASN A 757 -11.61 -8.56 -16.19
N TYR A 758 -12.72 -9.22 -15.88
CA TYR A 758 -13.88 -9.39 -16.78
C TYR A 758 -15.19 -8.86 -16.20
N GLY A 759 -15.13 -8.16 -15.04
CA GLY A 759 -16.30 -7.60 -14.38
C GLY A 759 -16.91 -6.38 -15.07
N GLY A 760 -16.19 -5.80 -16.04
CA GLY A 760 -16.54 -4.50 -16.61
C GLY A 760 -16.41 -3.36 -15.59
N GLU A 761 -15.65 -3.56 -14.52
CA GLU A 761 -15.51 -2.61 -13.42
C GLU A 761 -14.20 -1.83 -13.54
N GLY A 762 -14.29 -0.52 -13.37
CA GLY A 762 -13.19 0.43 -13.49
C GLY A 762 -13.76 1.84 -13.60
N MET A 763 -12.90 2.83 -13.73
CA MET A 763 -13.33 4.20 -13.92
C MET A 763 -12.31 4.97 -14.75
N TYR A 764 -12.74 6.07 -15.34
CA TYR A 764 -11.85 7.10 -15.83
C TYR A 764 -12.05 8.37 -15.02
N VAL A 765 -10.95 8.94 -14.55
CA VAL A 765 -10.96 10.27 -13.94
C VAL A 765 -10.30 11.28 -14.87
N VAL A 766 -11.05 12.31 -15.23
CA VAL A 766 -10.60 13.39 -16.11
C VAL A 766 -10.61 14.70 -15.35
N GLU A 767 -9.43 15.30 -15.22
CA GLU A 767 -9.24 16.58 -14.56
C GLU A 767 -9.47 17.71 -15.55
N ASN A 768 -10.45 18.58 -15.29
CA ASN A 768 -10.78 19.64 -16.23
C ASN A 768 -9.61 20.62 -16.42
N ILE A 769 -8.78 20.84 -15.39
CA ILE A 769 -7.61 21.74 -15.48
C ILE A 769 -6.66 21.37 -16.63
N LEU A 770 -6.59 20.08 -17.01
CA LEU A 770 -5.75 19.59 -18.10
C LEU A 770 -6.36 19.81 -19.48
N LEU A 771 -7.65 20.18 -19.56
CA LEU A 771 -8.39 20.46 -20.80
C LEU A 771 -8.29 21.92 -21.23
N ARG A 772 -7.55 22.76 -20.49
CA ARG A 772 -7.26 24.13 -20.92
C ARG A 772 -6.41 24.15 -22.19
N PRO A 773 -6.56 25.19 -23.02
CA PRO A 773 -5.66 25.41 -24.14
C PRO A 773 -4.24 25.65 -23.65
N GLN A 774 -3.26 25.16 -24.42
CA GLN A 774 -1.85 25.51 -24.19
C GLN A 774 -1.58 26.94 -24.66
N ASP A 775 -0.70 27.66 -23.96
CA ASP A 775 -0.34 29.02 -24.33
C ASP A 775 0.26 29.08 -25.74
N GLY A 776 -0.25 30.00 -26.56
CA GLY A 776 0.19 30.16 -27.95
C GLY A 776 -0.31 29.09 -28.93
N SER A 777 -1.14 28.16 -28.49
CA SER A 777 -1.78 27.15 -29.36
C SER A 777 -3.14 27.61 -29.90
N ASP A 778 -3.62 26.96 -30.96
CA ASP A 778 -5.02 27.06 -31.43
C ASP A 778 -5.88 25.94 -30.79
N ASP A 779 -5.59 25.56 -29.55
CA ASP A 779 -6.38 24.58 -28.81
C ASP A 779 -7.79 25.15 -28.50
N PRO A 780 -8.85 24.35 -28.61
CA PRO A 780 -10.21 24.81 -28.32
C PRO A 780 -10.41 25.03 -26.81
N PHE A 781 -11.33 25.94 -26.45
CA PHE A 781 -11.80 26.10 -25.07
C PHE A 781 -12.95 25.13 -24.74
N LEU A 782 -13.16 24.88 -23.45
CA LEU A 782 -14.39 24.26 -22.97
C LEU A 782 -15.55 25.24 -23.10
N ARG A 783 -16.73 24.73 -23.45
CA ARG A 783 -17.95 25.55 -23.50
C ARG A 783 -18.43 25.88 -22.09
N ILE A 784 -19.02 27.07 -21.95
CA ILE A 784 -19.61 27.55 -20.71
C ILE A 784 -21.13 27.63 -20.85
N ASN A 785 -21.83 27.55 -19.73
CA ASN A 785 -23.29 27.72 -19.72
C ASN A 785 -23.65 29.17 -20.03
N ARG A 786 -24.72 29.37 -20.80
CA ARG A 786 -25.33 30.69 -20.96
C ARG A 786 -26.00 31.06 -19.64
N LEU A 787 -25.54 32.13 -19.01
CA LEU A 787 -26.08 32.58 -17.73
C LEU A 787 -27.38 33.37 -17.90
N SER A 788 -28.30 33.19 -16.96
CA SER A 788 -29.48 34.01 -16.76
C SER A 788 -29.21 35.11 -15.74
N ALA A 789 -30.09 36.11 -15.65
CA ALA A 789 -29.96 37.19 -14.67
C ALA A 789 -30.05 36.65 -13.24
N GLY A 790 -28.93 36.61 -12.52
CA GLY A 790 -28.84 36.10 -11.14
C GLY A 790 -27.78 35.01 -10.92
N ASP A 791 -27.21 34.46 -11.99
CA ASP A 791 -26.20 33.38 -11.86
C ASP A 791 -24.83 33.90 -11.42
N ASP A 792 -24.15 33.10 -10.58
CA ASP A 792 -22.82 33.37 -10.04
C ASP A 792 -21.75 33.34 -11.14
N VAL A 793 -20.85 34.33 -11.15
CA VAL A 793 -19.68 34.42 -12.04
C VAL A 793 -18.76 33.20 -11.89
N ALA A 794 -18.69 32.61 -10.69
CA ALA A 794 -17.89 31.40 -10.44
C ALA A 794 -18.36 30.19 -11.29
N SER A 795 -19.62 30.18 -11.75
CA SER A 795 -20.14 29.13 -12.62
C SER A 795 -19.54 29.16 -14.04
N LEU A 796 -18.89 30.26 -14.43
CA LEU A 796 -18.25 30.45 -15.74
C LEU A 796 -16.89 29.80 -15.87
N ASP A 797 -16.26 29.35 -14.77
CA ASP A 797 -14.99 28.64 -14.80
C ASP A 797 -15.23 27.13 -14.95
N PRO A 798 -14.97 26.52 -16.13
CA PRO A 798 -15.15 25.09 -16.34
C PRO A 798 -13.92 24.26 -15.94
N TYR A 799 -12.82 24.89 -15.48
CA TYR A 799 -11.52 24.26 -15.30
C TYR A 799 -11.17 24.03 -13.83
N SER A 800 -11.23 25.08 -13.01
CA SER A 800 -10.70 25.05 -11.64
C SER A 800 -11.43 24.05 -10.77
N TYR A 801 -10.67 23.15 -10.14
CA TYR A 801 -11.19 22.20 -9.15
C TYR A 801 -12.41 21.40 -9.60
N ARG A 802 -12.48 21.06 -10.90
CA ARG A 802 -13.55 20.24 -11.48
C ARG A 802 -13.00 18.92 -12.00
N LEU A 803 -13.75 17.85 -11.73
CA LEU A 803 -13.37 16.49 -12.04
C LEU A 803 -14.55 15.76 -12.70
N HIS A 804 -14.29 14.98 -13.74
CA HIS A 804 -15.25 13.99 -14.25
C HIS A 804 -14.83 12.59 -13.77
N VAL A 805 -15.73 11.89 -13.08
CA VAL A 805 -15.56 10.49 -12.68
C VAL A 805 -16.53 9.65 -13.52
N ILE A 806 -15.99 8.89 -14.46
CA ILE A 806 -16.77 8.20 -15.49
C ILE A 806 -16.73 6.71 -15.19
N LEU A 807 -17.90 6.12 -15.02
CA LEU A 807 -18.13 4.75 -14.61
C LEU A 807 -19.01 4.03 -15.65
N PRO A 808 -18.73 2.75 -15.95
CA PRO A 808 -19.63 1.88 -16.68
C PRO A 808 -21.01 1.78 -16.01
N ALA A 809 -22.11 1.97 -16.74
CA ALA A 809 -23.46 1.72 -16.26
C ALA A 809 -23.93 0.26 -16.44
N TYR A 810 -22.98 -0.66 -16.65
CA TYR A 810 -23.20 -2.08 -16.91
C TYR A 810 -22.22 -2.91 -16.08
N GLY A 811 -22.38 -4.23 -16.11
CA GLY A 811 -21.65 -5.13 -15.23
C GLY A 811 -22.46 -5.45 -13.97
N ARG A 812 -22.02 -6.47 -13.23
CA ARG A 812 -22.84 -7.06 -12.16
C ARG A 812 -23.11 -6.08 -11.01
N ARG A 813 -22.06 -5.46 -10.45
CA ARG A 813 -22.19 -4.51 -9.34
C ARG A 813 -22.58 -3.13 -9.83
N PHE A 814 -22.00 -2.69 -10.94
CA PHE A 814 -22.24 -1.36 -11.49
C PHE A 814 -23.62 -1.24 -12.16
N GLY A 815 -24.30 -2.35 -12.46
CA GLY A 815 -25.72 -2.34 -12.84
C GLY A 815 -26.69 -2.17 -11.67
N ASP A 816 -26.25 -2.40 -10.43
CA ASP A 816 -27.08 -2.38 -9.24
C ASP A 816 -27.15 -0.98 -8.61
N MET A 817 -28.36 -0.47 -8.36
CA MET A 817 -28.57 0.89 -7.87
C MET A 817 -28.16 1.10 -6.40
N HIS A 818 -28.19 0.04 -5.58
CA HIS A 818 -27.74 0.14 -4.20
C HIS A 818 -26.22 0.28 -4.15
N PHE A 819 -25.50 -0.53 -4.94
CA PHE A 819 -24.06 -0.40 -5.12
C PHE A 819 -23.66 0.95 -5.74
N ARG A 820 -24.41 1.48 -6.72
CA ARG A 820 -24.12 2.81 -7.27
C ARG A 820 -24.20 3.92 -6.24
N ARG A 821 -25.20 3.90 -5.36
CA ARG A 821 -25.34 4.88 -4.27
C ARG A 821 -24.16 4.82 -3.31
N TYR A 822 -23.79 3.60 -2.90
CA TYR A 822 -22.58 3.39 -2.10
C TYR A 822 -21.33 3.92 -2.81
N ALA A 823 -21.16 3.60 -4.10
CA ALA A 823 -20.03 4.07 -4.89
C ALA A 823 -19.97 5.60 -5.01
N GLU A 824 -21.09 6.25 -5.28
CA GLU A 824 -21.19 7.71 -5.33
C GLU A 824 -20.89 8.36 -3.98
N GLN A 825 -21.34 7.76 -2.88
CA GLN A 825 -21.03 8.23 -1.53
C GLN A 825 -19.52 8.13 -1.25
N VAL A 826 -18.91 6.99 -1.55
CA VAL A 826 -17.45 6.81 -1.39
C VAL A 826 -16.69 7.83 -2.24
N ILE A 827 -17.06 8.00 -3.52
CA ILE A 827 -16.44 8.99 -4.41
C ILE A 827 -16.51 10.39 -3.80
N ARG A 828 -17.67 10.80 -3.27
CA ARG A 828 -17.85 12.13 -2.66
C ARG A 828 -17.08 12.29 -1.36
N GLN A 829 -17.03 11.27 -0.51
CA GLN A 829 -16.27 11.29 0.75
C GLN A 829 -14.77 11.35 0.51
N GLU A 830 -14.29 10.72 -0.56
CA GLU A 830 -12.87 10.66 -0.90
C GLU A 830 -12.41 11.82 -1.80
N THR A 831 -13.34 12.60 -2.35
CA THR A 831 -13.00 13.80 -3.13
C THR A 831 -12.68 14.95 -2.18
N PRO A 832 -11.56 15.67 -2.35
CA PRO A 832 -11.26 16.86 -1.55
C PRO A 832 -12.42 17.87 -1.60
N ALA A 833 -12.76 18.49 -0.47
CA ALA A 833 -13.96 19.32 -0.34
C ALA A 833 -14.05 20.52 -1.30
N HIS A 834 -12.90 21.01 -1.79
CA HIS A 834 -12.83 22.11 -2.74
C HIS A 834 -12.94 21.66 -4.21
N ILE A 835 -12.86 20.35 -4.49
CA ILE A 835 -13.00 19.76 -5.82
C ILE A 835 -14.44 19.30 -6.02
N LEU A 836 -15.03 19.64 -7.16
CA LEU A 836 -16.38 19.26 -7.55
C LEU A 836 -16.34 18.05 -8.51
N PRO A 837 -16.71 16.85 -8.06
CA PRO A 837 -16.79 15.67 -8.91
C PRO A 837 -18.15 15.60 -9.63
N LYS A 838 -18.11 15.50 -10.96
CA LYS A 838 -19.25 15.09 -11.78
C LYS A 838 -19.17 13.59 -12.05
N ILE A 839 -20.10 12.85 -11.44
CA ILE A 839 -20.15 11.39 -11.55
C ILE A 839 -21.07 11.02 -12.72
N CYS A 840 -20.53 10.26 -13.67
CA CYS A 840 -21.21 9.85 -14.90
C CYS A 840 -21.24 8.32 -15.02
N TRP A 841 -22.42 7.70 -14.94
CA TRP A 841 -22.67 6.29 -15.26
C TRP A 841 -23.11 6.15 -16.71
N ILE A 842 -22.25 5.66 -17.61
CA ILE A 842 -22.47 5.73 -19.07
C ILE A 842 -22.72 4.35 -19.71
N SER A 843 -23.40 4.33 -20.86
CA SER A 843 -23.70 3.07 -21.56
C SER A 843 -22.43 2.41 -22.11
N ARG A 844 -22.57 1.17 -22.62
CA ARG A 844 -21.45 0.47 -23.26
C ARG A 844 -20.99 1.19 -24.51
N GLU A 845 -21.94 1.63 -25.33
CA GLU A 845 -21.72 2.33 -26.60
C GLU A 845 -21.04 3.68 -26.36
N ASP A 846 -21.50 4.46 -25.37
CA ASP A 846 -20.85 5.71 -24.98
C ASP A 846 -19.43 5.48 -24.45
N MET A 847 -19.21 4.38 -23.72
CA MET A 847 -17.88 4.02 -23.22
C MET A 847 -16.91 3.63 -24.35
N GLU A 848 -17.38 2.92 -25.38
CA GLU A 848 -16.59 2.57 -26.58
C GLU A 848 -16.14 3.83 -27.33
N LEU A 849 -17.05 4.78 -27.53
CA LEU A 849 -16.72 6.04 -28.17
C LEU A 849 -15.77 6.87 -27.30
N LEU A 850 -16.05 6.98 -25.99
CA LEU A 850 -15.25 7.78 -25.07
C LEU A 850 -13.82 7.24 -24.93
N GLN A 851 -13.63 5.92 -24.82
CA GLN A 851 -12.29 5.35 -24.63
C GLN A 851 -11.39 5.61 -25.86
N GLU A 852 -11.95 5.58 -27.07
CA GLU A 852 -11.23 5.91 -28.32
C GLU A 852 -10.72 7.35 -28.27
N VAL A 853 -11.62 8.31 -28.05
CA VAL A 853 -11.25 9.74 -28.02
C VAL A 853 -10.40 10.11 -26.81
N TYR A 854 -10.50 9.35 -25.72
CA TYR A 854 -9.66 9.55 -24.53
C TYR A 854 -8.23 9.07 -24.75
N GLN A 855 -8.03 7.96 -25.49
CA GLN A 855 -6.70 7.52 -25.91
C GLN A 855 -6.01 8.57 -26.80
N ASP A 856 -6.75 9.11 -27.78
CA ASP A 856 -6.29 10.21 -28.64
C ASP A 856 -5.88 11.43 -27.79
N TRP A 857 -6.75 11.85 -26.87
CA TRP A 857 -6.46 12.98 -25.97
C TRP A 857 -5.22 12.75 -25.11
N ILE A 858 -5.02 11.53 -24.57
CA ILE A 858 -3.80 11.19 -23.81
C ILE A 858 -2.56 11.32 -24.69
N GLY A 859 -2.60 10.82 -25.93
CA GLY A 859 -1.49 10.95 -26.88
C GLY A 859 -1.13 12.40 -27.19
N VAL A 860 -2.14 13.24 -27.39
CA VAL A 860 -2.00 14.68 -27.62
C VAL A 860 -1.47 15.41 -26.38
N LYS A 861 -2.00 15.10 -25.20
CA LYS A 861 -1.62 15.78 -23.96
C LYS A 861 -0.20 15.41 -23.50
N SER A 862 0.24 14.17 -23.75
CA SER A 862 1.61 13.74 -23.42
C SER A 862 2.67 14.21 -24.42
N GLY A 863 2.27 14.88 -25.50
CA GLY A 863 3.17 15.25 -26.60
C GLY A 863 3.66 14.04 -27.43
N ALA A 864 2.99 12.89 -27.34
CA ALA A 864 3.34 11.72 -28.14
C ALA A 864 2.74 11.79 -29.55
N GLU A 865 1.68 12.56 -29.73
CA GLU A 865 0.96 12.77 -30.98
C GLU A 865 0.66 14.26 -31.15
N GLU A 866 1.00 14.83 -32.31
CA GLU A 866 0.75 16.25 -32.61
C GLU A 866 -0.22 16.45 -33.78
N SER A 867 -0.49 15.39 -34.56
CA SER A 867 -1.38 15.45 -35.71
C SER A 867 -2.84 15.64 -35.29
N ASP A 868 -3.56 16.48 -36.06
CA ASP A 868 -4.99 16.76 -35.87
C ASP A 868 -5.36 17.19 -34.45
N ARG A 869 -4.41 17.80 -33.72
CA ARG A 869 -4.53 18.16 -32.31
C ARG A 869 -5.86 18.84 -31.98
N ARG A 870 -6.18 19.95 -32.66
CA ARG A 870 -7.42 20.70 -32.42
C ARG A 870 -8.67 19.83 -32.63
N SER A 871 -8.69 19.04 -33.70
CA SER A 871 -9.81 18.14 -34.03
C SER A 871 -9.98 17.03 -32.99
N LYS A 872 -8.89 16.41 -32.54
CA LYS A 872 -8.88 15.41 -31.48
C LYS A 872 -9.38 15.99 -30.15
N LEU A 873 -8.93 17.18 -29.77
CA LEU A 873 -9.39 17.89 -28.57
C LEU A 873 -10.90 18.21 -28.63
N LEU A 874 -11.37 18.76 -29.76
CA LEU A 874 -12.80 19.03 -29.97
C LEU A 874 -13.65 17.75 -29.89
N ARG A 875 -13.22 16.67 -30.54
CA ARG A 875 -13.91 15.37 -30.49
C ARG A 875 -13.99 14.84 -29.06
N PHE A 876 -12.88 14.92 -28.31
CA PHE A 876 -12.87 14.53 -26.90
C PHE A 876 -13.82 15.38 -26.05
N PHE A 877 -13.79 16.71 -26.17
CA PHE A 877 -14.66 17.60 -25.38
C PHE A 877 -16.13 17.36 -25.70
N CYS A 878 -16.48 17.26 -26.98
CA CYS A 878 -17.85 16.98 -27.40
C CYS A 878 -18.35 15.65 -26.83
N THR A 879 -17.56 14.57 -26.91
CA THR A 879 -17.94 13.27 -26.35
C THR A 879 -18.05 13.31 -24.83
N LEU A 880 -17.05 13.85 -24.13
CA LEU A 880 -17.00 13.91 -22.66
C LEU A 880 -18.20 14.66 -22.07
N PHE A 881 -18.63 15.76 -22.71
CA PHE A 881 -19.75 16.55 -22.22
C PHE A 881 -21.11 16.08 -22.77
N ALA A 882 -21.14 15.22 -23.79
CA ALA A 882 -22.36 14.62 -24.31
C ALA A 882 -22.82 13.37 -23.53
N VAL A 883 -21.92 12.71 -22.78
CA VAL A 883 -22.29 11.51 -22.01
C VAL A 883 -23.41 11.80 -21.01
N LYS A 884 -24.33 10.84 -20.87
CA LYS A 884 -25.50 10.95 -19.98
C LYS A 884 -25.50 9.83 -18.96
N ASN A 885 -26.04 10.11 -17.78
CA ASN A 885 -26.30 9.09 -16.77
C ASN A 885 -27.38 8.13 -17.27
N VAL A 886 -27.04 6.84 -17.32
CA VAL A 886 -27.95 5.75 -17.67
C VAL A 886 -28.50 5.17 -16.39
N TYR A 887 -29.78 5.40 -16.12
CA TYR A 887 -30.51 4.77 -15.00
C TYR A 887 -31.34 3.58 -15.48
N PRO A 888 -31.51 2.52 -14.65
CA PRO A 888 -32.39 1.41 -14.97
C PRO A 888 -33.81 1.88 -15.32
N THR A 889 -34.43 1.21 -16.28
CA THR A 889 -35.81 1.47 -16.69
C THR A 889 -36.78 0.93 -15.65
N ALA A 890 -37.71 1.78 -15.18
CA ALA A 890 -38.84 1.36 -14.36
C ALA A 890 -40.10 1.22 -15.22
N THR A 891 -40.82 0.11 -15.06
CA THR A 891 -42.12 -0.15 -15.69
C THR A 891 -43.24 0.50 -14.86
N LEU A 892 -44.08 1.31 -15.50
CA LEU A 892 -45.29 1.85 -14.86
C LEU A 892 -46.33 0.73 -14.73
N THR A 893 -46.52 0.21 -13.51
CA THR A 893 -47.60 -0.73 -13.21
C THR A 893 -48.93 0.01 -13.07
N GLY A 894 -49.99 -0.55 -13.67
CA GLY A 894 -51.35 0.00 -13.53
C GLY A 894 -51.83 -0.09 -12.08
N CYS A 895 -52.70 0.85 -11.65
CA CYS A 895 -53.20 0.99 -10.27
C CYS A 895 -53.98 -0.22 -9.70
N ALA A 896 -54.03 -1.36 -10.40
CA ALA A 896 -54.72 -2.56 -9.96
C ALA A 896 -53.73 -3.58 -9.37
N LYS A 897 -53.84 -3.78 -8.05
CA LYS A 897 -53.20 -4.81 -7.21
C LYS A 897 -51.73 -4.58 -6.81
N GLY A 898 -51.56 -4.00 -5.62
CA GLY A 898 -50.83 -4.60 -4.47
C GLY A 898 -49.42 -5.20 -4.62
N ALA A 899 -48.71 -5.05 -5.74
CA ALA A 899 -47.36 -5.56 -5.90
C ALA A 899 -46.32 -4.52 -5.42
N ARG A 900 -45.43 -4.95 -4.50
CA ARG A 900 -44.25 -4.19 -4.06
C ARG A 900 -43.15 -4.20 -5.14
N GLU A 901 -43.42 -3.70 -6.34
CA GLU A 901 -42.38 -3.59 -7.39
C GLU A 901 -42.20 -2.15 -7.88
N GLY A 902 -40.94 -1.70 -7.83
CA GLY A 902 -40.36 -0.54 -8.52
C GLY A 902 -41.08 0.80 -8.36
N LYS A 903 -40.81 1.54 -7.28
CA LYS A 903 -41.18 2.98 -7.25
C LYS A 903 -40.40 3.70 -8.34
N PHE A 904 -41.09 4.46 -9.20
CA PHE A 904 -40.44 5.44 -10.07
C PHE A 904 -39.88 6.56 -9.20
N ILE A 905 -38.57 6.78 -9.26
CA ILE A 905 -37.89 7.83 -8.51
C ILE A 905 -37.21 8.74 -9.54
N LEU A 906 -37.62 10.01 -9.56
CA LEU A 906 -37.00 11.05 -10.38
C LEU A 906 -35.47 11.05 -10.18
N ASP A 907 -34.72 11.18 -11.27
CA ASP A 907 -33.25 11.11 -11.33
C ASP A 907 -32.63 9.78 -10.88
N HIS A 908 -33.44 8.72 -10.74
CA HIS A 908 -32.99 7.40 -10.31
C HIS A 908 -33.58 6.24 -11.12
N THR A 909 -34.57 6.51 -11.97
CA THR A 909 -35.19 5.54 -12.88
C THR A 909 -35.51 6.21 -14.22
N SER A 910 -35.27 5.53 -15.34
CA SER A 910 -35.73 5.98 -16.67
C SER A 910 -37.14 5.44 -16.97
N LEU A 911 -37.95 6.18 -17.73
CA LEU A 911 -39.30 5.75 -18.11
C LEU A 911 -39.24 4.56 -19.07
N GLY A 912 -39.77 3.41 -18.65
CA GLY A 912 -39.96 2.22 -19.50
C GLY A 912 -41.26 2.27 -20.32
N LYS A 913 -41.40 1.35 -21.28
CA LYS A 913 -42.68 1.12 -21.98
C LYS A 913 -43.68 0.48 -21.03
N LYS A 914 -44.97 0.80 -21.17
CA LYS A 914 -46.07 0.19 -20.41
C LYS A 914 -46.02 -1.33 -20.58
N SER A 915 -46.07 -2.10 -19.50
CA SER A 915 -46.22 -3.56 -19.62
C SER A 915 -47.57 -3.83 -20.27
N GLU A 916 -47.60 -4.64 -21.33
CA GLU A 916 -48.86 -5.16 -21.90
C GLU A 916 -49.57 -6.08 -20.91
#